data_AF-A0A3B4UBB9-F1
#
_entry.id   AF-A0A3B4UBB9-F1
#
_cell.length_a   1.000
_cell.length_b   1.000
_cell.length_c   1.000
_cell.angle_alpha   90.00
_cell.angle_beta   90.00
_cell.angle_gamma   90.00
#
_symmetry.space_group_name_H-M   'P 1'
#
loop_
_entity.id
_entity.type
_entity.pdbx_description
1 polymer ?
#
loop_
_entity_poly.entity_id
_entity_poly.type
_entity_poly.pdbx_seq_one_letter_code
_entity_poly.pdbx_strand_id
1 'polypeptide(L)'
;MVYNVTDGLGWCYIAYCNASCNIVAEPSLCNTTPIPSTTAHSTTTLFSTSTKATISSSVPPSTTVPTSSHIPSTTPSTTTLDCNDVDPPRKNGETWKADNCTTAVCTNGKVTETQTPCPTVEQPICANGRKAVKVYDGCCFHYECECVCSGWSGAHYMTFDGKSYSFDENCTYYLVKEIITKYNLTIILNNQDCDPSDSTFCPQSLYVIYQSYKVVLTQLKTSGTTNVVYVNQKRIYPAYSNSVLRLTGTDMVITLEIPAISTKVVYRGNSFSIDLPYSLFEGNTEGQCGTCDNSKNNDCRSPNGQVESCSDSAGQWHVPGTSCVTPTTPPTMTTSTSETTTKQTTTSFCKPAICDLLTSSVFEPCHKVISPGPFVRSCVYDICKSDNNSCSSLEAYATECANGGVCIDWRNATNGQCEHKCPSNKVYMVCGPTVEPTCNNGYNKKFQADGNTSTNYTKEGCFCPHGTTLFNTVYDECVTSCDCVGPDGKPKQPNETWKSGCNNCVCDKDSMSIQCEPIKCSTAQSPSCSEPGQQLVNKTDGCCTTQSCECNVNLCPAVITCPLGFRVNATKGTCCQSYECVPKGVCVYDMKEYKPGAKIPTPQTTSEPPLASPSRSPSEASSGSPSEASSGSPSASPSEASSGTGQSSGTTAASSGKEAKQETTSEGSSDPGPCQDCYCGPKVDPTTKLNIINCKPLVCNTTCSKGYEYQTSHDKCCGTCVQKSCIFTTPDNTTQVIEVNNTFVPSDDKCVVYTCENINGQPVTKETKSNCPHFNPLDCEPGTETTDANGCCKSCKIRSVCEVQNEPTVIEVNGCKSAQPVNMTSCSGHCGSSSIYSAAANKFMHQCECCQETSTSQKQVELVCADGSKEQHSYMVVNACSCSKSECVTSKPQRRRRR
;
A
#
# COMPACT_ATOMS: atom_id res chain seq x y z
N MET A 1 -8.95 38.30 31.68
CA MET A 1 -7.72 37.68 32.22
C MET A 1 -8.00 36.19 32.31
N VAL A 2 -7.14 35.35 31.72
CA VAL A 2 -7.36 33.89 31.63
C VAL A 2 -6.56 33.13 32.69
N TYR A 3 -5.32 33.58 32.95
CA TYR A 3 -4.54 33.30 34.15
C TYR A 3 -3.51 34.42 34.35
N ASN A 4 -2.88 34.43 35.52
CA ASN A 4 -1.76 35.31 35.90
C ASN A 4 -0.85 34.48 36.82
N VAL A 5 0.38 34.21 36.40
CA VAL A 5 1.34 33.34 37.11
C VAL A 5 2.74 33.94 36.95
N THR A 6 3.54 33.88 38.01
CA THR A 6 4.95 34.27 37.99
C THR A 6 5.85 33.07 37.75
N ASP A 7 6.98 33.27 37.08
CA ASP A 7 7.98 32.22 36.80
C ASP A 7 8.93 31.93 37.97
N GLY A 8 8.87 32.72 39.04
CA GLY A 8 9.80 32.67 40.17
C GLY A 8 11.17 33.33 39.91
N LEU A 9 11.40 33.84 38.69
CA LEU A 9 12.65 34.47 38.25
C LEU A 9 12.51 35.97 37.94
N GLY A 10 11.30 36.52 38.03
CA GLY A 10 11.02 37.95 38.02
C GLY A 10 10.03 38.41 36.94
N TRP A 11 9.50 37.49 36.13
CA TRP A 11 8.56 37.80 35.05
C TRP A 11 7.12 37.44 35.41
N CYS A 12 6.25 38.37 35.06
CA CYS A 12 4.80 38.34 35.25
C CYS A 12 4.15 38.21 33.86
N TYR A 13 3.53 37.06 33.58
CA TYR A 13 2.90 36.76 32.31
C TYR A 13 1.39 36.94 32.40
N ILE A 14 0.84 37.88 31.62
CA ILE A 14 -0.60 38.17 31.60
C ILE A 14 -1.21 37.69 30.28
N ALA A 15 -2.17 36.76 30.38
CA ALA A 15 -2.97 36.31 29.24
C ALA A 15 -4.38 36.94 29.27
N TYR A 16 -4.75 37.64 28.20
CA TYR A 16 -6.07 38.25 28.03
C TYR A 16 -6.63 38.03 26.62
N CYS A 17 -7.95 38.06 26.47
CA CYS A 17 -8.60 37.96 25.17
C CYS A 17 -8.79 39.37 24.61
N ASN A 18 -8.30 39.63 23.39
CA ASN A 18 -8.46 40.92 22.74
C ASN A 18 -9.86 41.08 22.10
N ALA A 19 -10.17 42.28 21.58
CA ALA A 19 -11.46 42.60 20.98
C ALA A 19 -11.83 41.74 19.74
N SER A 20 -10.88 40.99 19.19
CA SER A 20 -11.08 40.03 18.09
C SER A 20 -11.16 38.58 18.57
N CYS A 21 -11.39 38.35 19.87
CA CYS A 21 -11.45 37.05 20.53
C CYS A 21 -10.17 36.18 20.41
N ASN A 22 -9.01 36.80 20.17
CA ASN A 22 -7.72 36.10 20.20
C ASN A 22 -7.07 36.26 21.59
N ILE A 23 -6.48 35.18 22.11
CA ILE A 23 -5.71 35.22 23.35
C ILE A 23 -4.34 35.86 23.02
N VAL A 24 -4.08 37.00 23.64
CA VAL A 24 -2.79 37.69 23.62
C VAL A 24 -2.12 37.43 24.98
N ALA A 25 -0.82 37.11 24.95
CA ALA A 25 -0.02 36.88 26.14
C ALA A 25 1.23 37.77 26.08
N GLU A 26 1.41 38.60 27.10
CA GLU A 26 2.50 39.58 27.16
C GLU A 26 3.39 39.34 28.40
N PRO A 27 4.73 39.27 28.23
CA PRO A 27 5.67 39.21 29.34
C PRO A 27 5.93 40.62 29.90
N SER A 28 5.92 40.75 31.23
CA SER A 28 6.23 42.00 31.92
C SER A 28 7.14 41.74 33.12
N LEU A 29 7.99 42.70 33.49
CA LEU A 29 8.77 42.64 34.73
C LEU A 29 7.84 42.92 35.92
N CYS A 30 7.89 42.06 36.95
CA CYS A 30 7.02 42.19 38.11
C CYS A 30 7.35 43.44 38.95
N ASN A 31 6.44 44.40 39.02
CA ASN A 31 6.67 45.70 39.66
C ASN A 31 6.56 45.59 41.20
N THR A 32 7.67 45.74 41.91
CA THR A 32 7.72 45.59 43.39
C THR A 32 7.43 46.89 44.13
N THR A 33 6.45 46.87 45.04
CA THR A 33 6.09 47.99 45.93
C THR A 33 6.26 47.56 47.40
N PRO A 34 6.92 48.35 48.28
CA PRO A 34 7.37 47.88 49.60
C PRO A 34 6.31 47.99 50.71
N ILE A 35 6.41 47.10 51.71
CA ILE A 35 5.72 47.15 53.02
C ILE A 35 6.69 46.59 54.10
N PRO A 36 6.43 46.77 55.43
CA PRO A 36 7.32 47.61 56.21
C PRO A 36 8.12 46.89 57.31
N SER A 37 9.06 47.62 57.91
CA SER A 37 9.87 47.19 59.05
C SER A 37 9.06 47.02 60.34
N THR A 38 9.29 45.92 61.07
CA THR A 38 8.98 45.78 62.50
C THR A 38 10.18 45.24 63.27
N THR A 39 10.37 45.74 64.49
CA THR A 39 11.58 45.54 65.31
C THR A 39 11.45 44.37 66.26
N ALA A 40 12.51 43.58 66.44
CA ALA A 40 12.70 42.68 67.58
C ALA A 40 14.16 42.76 68.07
N HIS A 41 14.39 42.53 69.36
CA HIS A 41 15.67 42.86 70.01
C HIS A 41 16.71 41.73 70.03
N SER A 42 17.96 42.16 70.20
CA SER A 42 19.18 41.36 70.32
C SER A 42 19.19 40.39 71.50
N THR A 43 19.89 39.27 71.33
CA THR A 43 20.68 38.63 72.39
C THR A 43 22.03 38.19 71.84
N THR A 44 23.10 38.44 72.61
CA THR A 44 24.49 38.18 72.23
C THR A 44 25.01 36.90 72.86
N THR A 45 25.75 36.11 72.08
CA THR A 45 26.86 35.28 72.58
C THR A 45 27.94 35.17 71.51
N LEU A 46 29.20 35.17 71.93
CA LEU A 46 30.36 35.08 71.05
C LEU A 46 30.76 33.61 70.87
N PHE A 47 31.36 33.27 69.73
CA PHE A 47 32.81 33.05 69.69
C PHE A 47 33.36 33.30 68.28
N SER A 48 34.51 33.96 68.21
CA SER A 48 35.31 34.16 66.99
C SER A 48 36.38 33.05 66.92
N THR A 49 37.01 32.79 65.76
CA THR A 49 38.08 33.64 65.21
C THR A 49 38.15 33.66 63.69
N SER A 50 38.64 34.77 63.16
CA SER A 50 39.09 34.95 61.78
C SER A 50 40.46 35.61 61.79
N THR A 51 41.31 35.30 60.81
CA THR A 51 42.54 36.06 60.52
C THR A 51 42.65 36.36 59.03
N LYS A 52 42.00 37.44 58.59
CA LYS A 52 42.36 38.15 57.36
C LYS A 52 42.17 39.66 57.53
N ALA A 53 43.22 40.42 57.20
CA ALA A 53 43.27 41.88 57.08
C ALA A 53 44.41 42.19 56.07
N THR A 54 44.49 43.30 55.33
CA THR A 54 43.81 44.63 55.32
C THR A 54 43.71 45.04 53.82
N ILE A 55 42.66 45.53 53.17
CA ILE A 55 41.53 46.48 53.40
C ILE A 55 41.81 47.93 52.90
N SER A 56 41.02 48.36 51.89
CA SER A 56 40.70 49.77 51.49
C SER A 56 41.84 50.70 51.00
N SER A 57 41.64 51.88 50.37
CA SER A 57 40.47 52.72 49.94
C SER A 57 40.95 53.78 48.89
N SER A 58 40.15 54.64 48.23
CA SER A 58 38.85 54.56 47.50
C SER A 58 38.47 55.97 46.94
N VAL A 59 37.22 56.19 46.48
CA VAL A 59 36.57 57.50 46.10
C VAL A 59 37.08 58.18 44.78
N PRO A 60 36.51 59.32 44.25
CA PRO A 60 35.80 59.29 42.95
C PRO A 60 36.29 60.28 41.86
N PRO A 61 35.74 60.23 40.63
CA PRO A 61 35.97 61.25 39.59
C PRO A 61 34.99 62.44 39.68
N SER A 62 35.45 63.64 39.30
CA SER A 62 34.59 64.79 38.94
C SER A 62 35.30 65.74 37.98
N THR A 63 34.54 66.51 37.20
CA THR A 63 34.99 67.25 36.01
C THR A 63 35.52 68.66 36.28
N THR A 64 36.50 69.13 35.50
CA THR A 64 36.61 70.56 35.06
C THR A 64 37.61 70.75 33.91
N VAL A 65 37.40 71.81 33.11
CA VAL A 65 38.16 72.21 31.90
C VAL A 65 37.93 73.74 31.69
N PRO A 66 38.83 74.55 31.09
CA PRO A 66 40.30 74.59 31.08
C PRO A 66 40.85 75.93 31.64
N THR A 67 42.16 76.23 31.51
CA THR A 67 42.68 77.42 30.73
C THR A 67 44.21 77.62 30.88
N SER A 68 44.87 77.68 29.72
CA SER A 68 46.17 78.32 29.35
C SER A 68 47.13 78.91 30.41
N SER A 69 48.42 78.54 30.33
CA SER A 69 49.48 79.48 29.88
C SER A 69 50.83 78.78 29.59
N HIS A 70 51.66 79.36 28.72
CA HIS A 70 52.93 78.81 28.22
C HIS A 70 54.16 79.21 29.05
N ILE A 71 55.10 78.26 29.23
CA ILE A 71 56.56 78.49 29.11
C ILE A 71 57.15 77.29 28.34
N PRO A 72 58.05 77.48 27.35
CA PRO A 72 58.55 76.38 26.51
C PRO A 72 59.80 75.69 27.10
N SER A 73 59.95 74.39 26.82
CA SER A 73 61.22 73.65 26.89
C SER A 73 61.35 72.73 25.67
N THR A 74 62.58 72.54 25.18
CA THR A 74 62.86 71.89 23.89
C THR A 74 63.58 70.55 24.06
N THR A 75 62.96 69.47 23.60
CA THR A 75 63.55 68.13 23.43
C THR A 75 62.88 67.43 22.21
N PRO A 76 63.47 66.37 21.64
CA PRO A 76 63.40 66.17 20.19
C PRO A 76 62.11 65.52 19.68
N SER A 77 61.70 65.93 18.48
CA SER A 77 60.68 65.24 17.68
C SER A 77 61.18 63.88 17.19
N THR A 78 61.02 62.83 18.00
CA THR A 78 61.06 61.45 17.49
C THR A 78 59.84 61.25 16.58
N THR A 79 60.05 61.19 15.27
CA THR A 79 59.01 60.87 14.30
C THR A 79 58.54 59.43 14.49
N THR A 80 57.44 59.25 15.23
CA THR A 80 56.78 57.96 15.40
C THR A 80 56.14 57.56 14.06
N LEU A 81 56.55 56.44 13.47
CA LEU A 81 55.95 55.95 12.24
C LEU A 81 54.62 55.23 12.52
N ASP A 82 53.62 55.46 11.66
CA ASP A 82 52.38 54.70 11.61
C ASP A 82 52.57 53.41 10.79
N CYS A 83 51.81 52.36 11.11
CA CYS A 83 51.83 51.06 10.44
C CYS A 83 50.89 51.10 9.22
N ASN A 84 51.40 51.64 8.12
CA ASN A 84 50.65 51.85 6.88
C ASN A 84 50.50 50.58 6.03
N ASP A 85 51.31 49.55 6.27
CA ASP A 85 51.28 48.25 5.57
C ASP A 85 50.22 47.27 6.12
N VAL A 86 49.26 47.78 6.89
CA VAL A 86 48.14 47.04 7.51
C VAL A 86 46.83 47.59 6.95
N ASP A 87 45.82 46.74 6.73
CA ASP A 87 44.49 47.18 6.28
C ASP A 87 43.44 47.03 7.41
N PRO A 88 42.72 48.11 7.80
CA PRO A 88 43.01 49.51 7.50
C PRO A 88 44.30 49.99 8.22
N PRO A 89 44.99 51.03 7.68
CA PRO A 89 46.22 51.58 8.26
C PRO A 89 46.09 51.98 9.74
N ARG A 90 47.11 51.63 10.53
CA ARG A 90 47.08 51.75 12.00
C ARG A 90 48.08 52.79 12.51
N LYS A 91 47.63 53.66 13.40
CA LYS A 91 48.49 54.70 13.99
C LYS A 91 49.44 54.13 15.03
N ASN A 92 50.57 54.80 15.25
CA ASN A 92 51.48 54.47 16.34
C ASN A 92 50.75 54.50 17.70
N GLY A 93 50.87 53.42 18.47
CA GLY A 93 50.15 53.19 19.73
C GLY A 93 48.74 52.61 19.56
N GLU A 94 48.22 52.46 18.34
CA GLU A 94 46.94 51.82 18.09
C GLU A 94 47.02 50.30 18.35
N THR A 95 45.97 49.76 18.96
CA THR A 95 45.84 48.33 19.32
C THR A 95 44.59 47.76 18.70
N TRP A 96 44.68 46.61 18.05
CA TRP A 96 43.55 45.92 17.41
C TRP A 96 43.66 44.40 17.59
N LYS A 97 42.57 43.67 17.35
CA LYS A 97 42.61 42.23 17.17
C LYS A 97 43.04 41.91 15.75
N ALA A 98 44.16 41.21 15.58
CA ALA A 98 44.60 40.67 14.29
C ALA A 98 43.79 39.41 13.94
N ASP A 99 43.50 38.58 14.94
CA ASP A 99 42.52 37.51 14.90
C ASP A 99 41.79 37.42 16.26
N ASN A 100 40.91 36.42 16.45
CA ASN A 100 40.16 36.27 17.70
C ASN A 100 41.03 36.11 18.96
N CYS A 101 42.25 35.62 18.80
CA CYS A 101 43.19 35.19 19.84
C CYS A 101 44.48 36.01 19.87
N THR A 102 44.82 36.71 18.79
CA THR A 102 46.02 37.57 18.67
C THR A 102 45.66 39.05 18.72
N THR A 103 46.21 39.76 19.71
CA THR A 103 46.12 41.22 19.84
C THR A 103 47.40 41.86 19.30
N ALA A 104 47.26 42.75 18.32
CA ALA A 104 48.34 43.44 17.64
C ALA A 104 48.40 44.91 18.08
N VAL A 105 49.63 45.43 18.19
CA VAL A 105 49.94 46.83 18.53
C VAL A 105 50.88 47.40 17.48
N CYS A 106 50.60 48.60 16.98
CA CYS A 106 51.54 49.34 16.13
C CYS A 106 52.52 50.13 16.99
N THR A 107 53.82 49.91 16.83
CA THR A 107 54.87 50.64 17.55
C THR A 107 55.97 51.08 16.57
N ASN A 108 56.04 52.38 16.28
CA ASN A 108 57.00 53.00 15.35
C ASN A 108 57.11 52.27 13.99
N GLY A 109 55.99 52.08 13.31
CA GLY A 109 55.89 51.43 12.00
C GLY A 109 56.00 49.91 12.03
N LYS A 110 56.25 49.30 13.20
CA LYS A 110 56.30 47.85 13.38
C LYS A 110 55.06 47.35 14.10
N VAL A 111 54.35 46.39 13.49
CA VAL A 111 53.33 45.59 14.18
C VAL A 111 54.01 44.62 15.16
N THR A 112 53.50 44.57 16.39
CA THR A 112 53.88 43.58 17.41
C THR A 112 52.64 42.81 17.82
N GLU A 113 52.68 41.49 17.65
CA GLU A 113 51.57 40.60 17.95
C GLU A 113 51.77 39.88 19.29
N THR A 114 50.67 39.73 20.02
CA THR A 114 50.60 39.10 21.34
C THR A 114 49.42 38.15 21.37
N GLN A 115 49.68 36.85 21.49
CA GLN A 115 48.62 35.86 21.68
C GLN A 115 48.01 35.96 23.08
N THR A 116 46.75 35.56 23.19
CA THR A 116 46.00 35.48 24.45
C THR A 116 46.73 34.54 25.43
N PRO A 117 47.11 34.99 26.65
CA PRO A 117 47.79 34.14 27.62
C PRO A 117 46.86 33.02 28.11
N CYS A 118 47.20 31.77 27.79
CA CYS A 118 46.46 30.59 28.24
C CYS A 118 47.09 29.98 29.51
N PRO A 119 46.28 29.37 30.39
CA PRO A 119 46.80 28.56 31.50
C PRO A 119 47.66 27.40 31.00
N THR A 120 48.71 27.05 31.74
CA THR A 120 49.43 25.78 31.52
C THR A 120 48.53 24.64 31.97
N VAL A 121 48.10 23.79 31.02
CA VAL A 121 47.27 22.62 31.30
C VAL A 121 48.09 21.33 31.28
N GLU A 122 48.04 20.57 32.38
CA GLU A 122 48.61 19.23 32.46
C GLU A 122 47.70 18.21 31.76
N GLN A 123 48.27 17.14 31.20
CA GLN A 123 47.49 16.09 30.54
C GLN A 123 47.11 15.00 31.57
N PRO A 124 45.82 14.75 31.81
CA PRO A 124 45.37 13.72 32.75
C PRO A 124 45.63 12.31 32.21
N ILE A 125 45.79 11.36 33.12
CA ILE A 125 45.80 9.93 32.81
C ILE A 125 44.35 9.44 32.82
N CYS A 126 43.85 8.98 31.67
CA CYS A 126 42.50 8.45 31.57
C CYS A 126 42.44 7.01 32.07
N ALA A 127 41.49 6.70 32.95
CA ALA A 127 41.33 5.38 33.57
C ALA A 127 41.10 4.29 32.51
N ASN A 128 40.36 4.60 31.44
CA ASN A 128 40.13 3.68 30.33
C ASN A 128 41.38 3.38 29.48
N GLY A 129 42.49 4.08 29.70
CA GLY A 129 43.76 3.89 28.98
C GLY A 129 43.80 4.51 27.59
N ARG A 130 42.79 5.30 27.20
CA ARG A 130 42.84 6.19 26.03
C ARG A 130 43.75 7.39 26.34
N LYS A 131 44.11 8.13 25.30
CA LYS A 131 44.83 9.41 25.45
C LYS A 131 43.83 10.53 25.65
N ALA A 132 44.05 11.39 26.64
CA ALA A 132 43.23 12.58 26.83
C ALA A 132 43.29 13.47 25.59
N VAL A 133 42.12 13.84 25.06
CA VAL A 133 41.94 14.65 23.85
C VAL A 133 42.03 16.14 24.17
N LYS A 134 42.49 16.94 23.21
CA LYS A 134 42.52 18.41 23.36
C LYS A 134 41.18 19.01 22.95
N VAL A 135 40.51 19.64 23.91
CA VAL A 135 39.29 20.42 23.66
C VAL A 135 39.66 21.90 23.72
N TYR A 136 39.27 22.66 22.69
CA TYR A 136 39.57 24.08 22.58
C TYR A 136 38.39 24.92 23.07
N ASP A 137 38.64 25.78 24.07
CA ASP A 137 37.71 26.81 24.51
C ASP A 137 38.20 28.18 24.03
N GLY A 138 37.58 28.66 22.95
CA GLY A 138 37.93 29.90 22.25
C GLY A 138 39.36 29.90 21.71
N CYS A 139 40.29 30.39 22.52
CA CYS A 139 41.70 30.58 22.19
C CYS A 139 42.65 29.68 22.98
N CYS A 140 42.15 29.01 24.01
CA CYS A 140 42.92 28.10 24.86
C CYS A 140 42.43 26.67 24.65
N PHE A 141 43.11 25.71 25.27
CA PHE A 141 42.66 24.33 25.31
C PHE A 141 42.86 23.75 26.69
N HIS A 142 42.04 22.76 27.02
CA HIS A 142 42.23 21.83 28.13
C HIS A 142 42.27 20.40 27.57
N TYR A 143 42.44 19.43 28.46
CA TYR A 143 42.38 18.01 28.11
C TYR A 143 41.15 17.37 28.75
N GLU A 144 40.40 16.59 27.96
CA GLU A 144 39.29 15.74 28.43
C GLU A 144 39.63 14.26 28.21
N CYS A 145 39.10 13.39 29.06
CA CYS A 145 39.15 11.93 28.84
C CYS A 145 37.88 11.49 28.12
N GLU A 146 38.03 10.80 26.97
CA GLU A 146 36.89 10.34 26.18
C GLU A 146 36.07 9.29 26.96
N CYS A 147 34.76 9.48 27.12
CA CYS A 147 33.87 8.48 27.71
C CYS A 147 33.32 7.58 26.61
N VAL A 148 34.00 6.46 26.35
CA VAL A 148 33.63 5.49 25.30
C VAL A 148 33.30 4.12 25.90
N CYS A 149 32.01 3.82 25.98
CA CYS A 149 31.48 2.50 26.36
C CYS A 149 31.35 1.61 25.11
N SER A 150 31.58 0.30 25.23
CA SER A 150 31.46 -0.63 24.11
C SER A 150 31.04 -2.04 24.55
N GLY A 151 30.43 -2.79 23.63
CA GLY A 151 30.08 -4.19 23.82
C GLY A 151 30.29 -5.01 22.55
N TRP A 152 30.61 -6.30 22.69
CA TRP A 152 30.89 -7.21 21.58
C TRP A 152 30.67 -8.69 21.95
N SER A 153 30.61 -9.58 20.94
CA SER A 153 30.31 -11.02 21.10
C SER A 153 28.98 -11.30 21.84
N GLY A 154 28.06 -10.33 21.91
CA GLY A 154 26.86 -10.36 22.77
C GLY A 154 27.12 -10.30 24.28
N ALA A 155 28.23 -10.86 24.75
CA ALA A 155 28.53 -11.14 26.15
C ALA A 155 29.62 -10.28 26.79
N HIS A 156 30.43 -9.54 26.02
CA HIS A 156 31.57 -8.79 26.53
C HIS A 156 31.32 -7.28 26.49
N TYR A 157 31.74 -6.59 27.56
CA TYR A 157 31.47 -5.18 27.77
C TYR A 157 32.72 -4.44 28.29
N MET A 158 32.75 -3.13 28.03
CA MET A 158 33.70 -2.19 28.58
C MET A 158 32.99 -0.85 28.84
N THR A 159 33.01 -0.39 30.09
CA THR A 159 32.40 0.87 30.54
C THR A 159 33.12 2.11 29.99
N PHE A 160 32.53 3.30 30.18
CA PHE A 160 33.13 4.58 29.82
C PHE A 160 34.56 4.74 30.36
N ASP A 161 34.76 4.37 31.62
CA ASP A 161 36.05 4.46 32.31
C ASP A 161 36.90 3.19 32.16
N GLY A 162 36.47 2.22 31.35
CA GLY A 162 37.26 1.09 30.88
C GLY A 162 37.41 -0.06 31.87
N LYS A 163 36.42 -0.26 32.75
CA LYS A 163 36.19 -1.52 33.46
C LYS A 163 35.59 -2.50 32.46
N SER A 164 36.28 -3.61 32.23
CA SER A 164 35.82 -4.66 31.30
C SER A 164 35.32 -5.87 32.07
N TYR A 165 34.18 -6.40 31.65
CA TYR A 165 33.48 -7.52 32.28
C TYR A 165 32.74 -8.37 31.22
N SER A 166 32.11 -9.45 31.67
CA SER A 166 31.29 -10.35 30.84
C SER A 166 29.93 -10.58 31.48
N PHE A 167 28.88 -10.69 30.66
CA PHE A 167 27.49 -10.87 31.09
C PHE A 167 26.65 -11.38 29.91
N ASP A 168 26.10 -12.60 29.98
CA ASP A 168 25.51 -13.34 28.86
C ASP A 168 24.00 -13.67 29.02
N GLU A 169 23.21 -12.74 29.57
CA GLU A 169 21.75 -12.88 29.66
C GLU A 169 20.96 -12.29 28.46
N ASN A 170 19.84 -12.95 28.12
CA ASN A 170 18.93 -12.54 27.05
C ASN A 170 17.73 -11.74 27.59
N CYS A 171 17.91 -10.42 27.73
CA CYS A 171 16.83 -9.47 27.96
C CYS A 171 17.14 -8.09 27.35
N THR A 172 16.31 -7.11 27.66
CA THR A 172 16.52 -5.68 27.36
C THR A 172 17.09 -4.96 28.58
N TYR A 173 18.20 -4.24 28.43
CA TYR A 173 18.95 -3.58 29.52
C TYR A 173 19.25 -2.11 29.22
N TYR A 174 19.29 -1.28 30.26
CA TYR A 174 19.81 0.09 30.18
C TYR A 174 21.33 0.08 30.10
N LEU A 175 21.87 0.50 28.96
CA LEU A 175 23.31 0.80 28.83
C LEU A 175 23.62 2.17 29.43
N VAL A 176 22.82 3.18 29.08
CA VAL A 176 23.00 4.56 29.50
C VAL A 176 21.65 5.20 29.84
N LYS A 177 21.57 5.82 31.01
CA LYS A 177 20.58 6.82 31.40
C LYS A 177 21.29 8.05 31.98
N GLU A 178 20.65 9.21 31.88
CA GLU A 178 21.06 10.40 32.63
C GLU A 178 20.58 10.32 34.08
N ILE A 179 21.47 10.50 35.06
CA ILE A 179 21.13 10.53 36.51
C ILE A 179 20.26 11.76 36.81
N ILE A 180 20.67 12.92 36.31
CA ILE A 180 19.91 14.16 36.27
C ILE A 180 19.57 14.43 34.81
N THR A 181 18.29 14.30 34.45
CA THR A 181 17.82 14.46 33.07
C THR A 181 18.00 15.90 32.59
N LYS A 182 18.99 16.11 31.71
CA LYS A 182 19.48 17.39 31.19
C LYS A 182 19.33 17.48 29.67
N TYR A 183 19.51 16.37 28.96
CA TYR A 183 19.33 16.27 27.50
C TYR A 183 18.30 15.23 27.08
N ASN A 184 17.83 14.38 28.02
CA ASN A 184 16.92 13.27 27.76
C ASN A 184 17.48 12.28 26.73
N LEU A 185 18.75 11.94 26.89
CA LEU A 185 19.40 10.78 26.27
C LEU A 185 19.11 9.51 27.09
N THR A 186 18.79 8.42 26.42
CA THR A 186 18.75 7.07 27.01
C THR A 186 19.12 6.05 25.93
N ILE A 187 20.02 5.13 26.25
CA ILE A 187 20.48 4.09 25.34
C ILE A 187 20.22 2.73 25.98
N ILE A 188 19.47 1.91 25.25
CA ILE A 188 18.99 0.59 25.67
C ILE A 188 19.50 -0.46 24.69
N LEU A 189 19.94 -1.59 25.21
CA LEU A 189 20.29 -2.78 24.45
C LEU A 189 19.15 -3.78 24.55
N ASN A 190 18.67 -4.33 23.44
CA ASN A 190 17.84 -5.53 23.43
C ASN A 190 18.65 -6.71 22.86
N ASN A 191 18.94 -7.71 23.69
CA ASN A 191 19.67 -8.91 23.25
C ASN A 191 18.79 -9.90 22.45
N GLN A 192 17.47 -9.67 22.37
CA GLN A 192 16.54 -10.57 21.69
C GLN A 192 15.40 -9.81 20.99
N ASP A 193 15.71 -9.14 19.87
CA ASP A 193 14.71 -8.38 19.08
C ASP A 193 14.11 -9.24 17.95
N CYS A 194 13.49 -10.37 18.32
CA CYS A 194 12.86 -11.31 17.38
C CYS A 194 11.60 -10.72 16.72
N ASP A 195 11.40 -10.98 15.43
CA ASP A 195 10.07 -10.85 14.82
C ASP A 195 9.19 -12.03 15.29
N PRO A 196 7.97 -11.82 15.85
CA PRO A 196 7.10 -12.91 16.28
C PRO A 196 6.60 -13.81 15.14
N SER A 197 6.83 -13.44 13.87
CA SER A 197 6.54 -14.26 12.68
C SER A 197 7.72 -15.04 12.11
N ASP A 198 8.98 -14.70 12.46
CA ASP A 198 10.18 -15.51 12.19
C ASP A 198 11.12 -15.54 13.41
N SER A 199 10.92 -16.53 14.27
CA SER A 199 11.73 -16.77 15.45
C SER A 199 13.14 -17.36 15.15
N THR A 200 13.51 -17.54 13.87
CA THR A 200 14.83 -18.07 13.47
C THR A 200 15.90 -16.99 13.30
N PHE A 201 15.58 -15.72 13.58
CA PHE A 201 16.53 -14.62 13.56
C PHE A 201 16.16 -13.52 14.57
N CYS A 202 16.93 -13.44 15.65
CA CYS A 202 16.76 -12.44 16.71
C CYS A 202 18.06 -11.62 16.82
N PRO A 203 18.17 -10.48 16.13
CA PRO A 203 19.34 -9.62 16.23
C PRO A 203 19.44 -8.93 17.59
N GLN A 204 20.67 -8.57 17.97
CA GLN A 204 20.93 -7.63 19.06
C GLN A 204 20.66 -6.21 18.56
N SER A 205 19.72 -5.49 19.17
CA SER A 205 19.30 -4.15 18.76
C SER A 205 19.74 -3.07 19.75
N LEU A 206 20.21 -1.93 19.24
CA LEU A 206 20.40 -0.71 20.02
C LEU A 206 19.25 0.27 19.83
N TYR A 207 18.69 0.71 20.94
CA TYR A 207 17.62 1.68 21.04
C TYR A 207 18.17 2.99 21.62
N VAL A 208 18.39 3.99 20.74
CA VAL A 208 18.85 5.32 21.14
C VAL A 208 17.66 6.27 21.17
N ILE A 209 17.30 6.72 22.37
CA ILE A 209 16.21 7.66 22.63
C ILE A 209 16.83 9.02 22.93
N TYR A 210 16.43 10.05 22.18
CA TYR A 210 16.88 11.43 22.37
C TYR A 210 15.75 12.42 22.07
N GLN A 211 15.35 13.20 23.08
CA GLN A 211 14.20 14.12 23.01
C GLN A 211 12.90 13.42 22.56
N SER A 212 12.50 13.58 21.29
CA SER A 212 11.32 12.98 20.66
C SER A 212 11.67 11.99 19.53
N TYR A 213 12.96 11.65 19.40
CA TYR A 213 13.47 10.65 18.46
C TYR A 213 13.74 9.33 19.17
N LYS A 214 13.12 8.24 18.68
CA LYS A 214 13.50 6.86 18.94
C LYS A 214 14.20 6.33 17.70
N VAL A 215 15.51 6.20 17.77
CA VAL A 215 16.34 5.52 16.76
C VAL A 215 16.51 4.07 17.18
N VAL A 216 16.32 3.14 16.25
CA VAL A 216 16.58 1.71 16.44
C VAL A 216 17.63 1.28 15.41
N LEU A 217 18.75 0.76 15.89
CA LEU A 217 19.82 0.16 15.11
C LEU A 217 19.72 -1.35 15.29
N THR A 218 19.48 -2.09 14.21
CA THR A 218 19.24 -3.53 14.24
C THR A 218 19.75 -4.19 12.96
N GLN A 219 19.50 -5.48 12.75
CA GLN A 219 19.85 -6.19 11.52
C GLN A 219 18.61 -6.81 10.87
N LEU A 220 18.68 -7.09 9.56
CA LEU A 220 17.72 -7.93 8.85
C LEU A 220 18.44 -9.08 8.15
N LYS A 221 17.79 -10.24 8.13
CA LYS A 221 18.20 -11.45 7.40
C LYS A 221 17.48 -11.46 6.05
N THR A 222 18.24 -11.34 4.96
CA THR A 222 17.74 -11.35 3.58
C THR A 222 18.44 -12.46 2.79
N SER A 223 19.31 -12.13 1.83
CA SER A 223 20.31 -13.05 1.26
C SER A 223 21.56 -13.19 2.17
N GLY A 224 21.70 -12.32 3.15
CA GLY A 224 22.68 -12.35 4.23
C GLY A 224 22.19 -11.49 5.40
N THR A 225 23.03 -11.26 6.41
CA THR A 225 22.72 -10.35 7.51
C THR A 225 23.19 -8.94 7.16
N THR A 226 22.29 -7.95 7.18
CA THR A 226 22.62 -6.54 6.89
C THR A 226 22.11 -5.62 7.99
N ASN A 227 22.88 -4.60 8.35
CA ASN A 227 22.46 -3.62 9.35
C ASN A 227 21.42 -2.66 8.77
N VAL A 228 20.43 -2.29 9.60
CA VAL A 228 19.40 -1.32 9.24
C VAL A 228 19.14 -0.34 10.38
N VAL A 229 18.56 0.81 10.05
CA VAL A 229 18.18 1.83 11.01
C VAL A 229 16.73 2.27 10.80
N TYR A 230 16.00 2.43 11.90
CA TYR A 230 14.65 2.99 11.94
C TYR A 230 14.68 4.28 12.77
N VAL A 231 14.07 5.35 12.27
CA VAL A 231 13.90 6.60 13.02
C VAL A 231 12.40 6.85 13.16
N ASN A 232 11.89 6.83 14.39
CA ASN A 232 10.46 6.94 14.70
C ASN A 232 9.62 5.94 13.87
N GLN A 233 10.00 4.65 13.94
CA GLN A 233 9.42 3.51 13.20
C GLN A 233 9.59 3.52 11.67
N LYS A 234 10.05 4.63 11.06
CA LYS A 234 10.32 4.68 9.63
C LYS A 234 11.70 4.09 9.32
N ARG A 235 11.78 3.08 8.44
CA ARG A 235 13.06 2.57 7.89
C ARG A 235 13.80 3.71 7.19
N ILE A 236 15.07 3.88 7.54
CA ILE A 236 16.01 4.81 6.93
C ILE A 236 17.11 4.01 6.25
N TYR A 237 17.51 4.45 5.06
CA TYR A 237 18.68 3.94 4.34
C TYR A 237 19.81 4.96 4.56
N PRO A 238 20.99 4.56 5.06
CA PRO A 238 22.14 5.46 5.15
C PRO A 238 22.52 6.01 3.77
N ALA A 239 22.96 7.26 3.63
CA ALA A 239 23.07 8.31 4.65
C ALA A 239 21.77 9.12 4.83
N TYR A 240 21.56 9.61 6.05
CA TYR A 240 20.41 10.43 6.42
C TYR A 240 20.84 11.60 7.32
N SER A 241 20.19 12.76 7.17
CA SER A 241 20.39 13.88 8.09
C SER A 241 19.17 14.79 8.16
N ASN A 242 18.92 15.28 9.38
CA ASN A 242 18.00 16.36 9.72
C ASN A 242 18.72 17.37 10.64
N SER A 243 18.00 18.28 11.31
CA SER A 243 18.58 19.31 12.18
C SER A 243 19.03 18.83 13.58
N VAL A 244 18.89 17.54 13.88
CA VAL A 244 19.11 16.94 15.21
C VAL A 244 19.99 15.69 15.12
N LEU A 245 19.79 14.87 14.09
CA LEU A 245 20.46 13.58 13.88
C LEU A 245 21.15 13.53 12.52
N ARG A 246 22.33 12.91 12.49
CA ARG A 246 23.07 12.53 11.28
C ARG A 246 23.40 11.04 11.35
N LEU A 247 23.13 10.31 10.27
CA LEU A 247 23.30 8.87 10.14
C LEU A 247 24.13 8.60 8.89
N THR A 248 25.23 7.89 9.06
CA THR A 248 26.16 7.46 8.00
C THR A 248 26.50 5.98 8.18
N GLY A 249 27.20 5.38 7.22
CA GLY A 249 27.61 3.98 7.31
C GLY A 249 27.30 3.13 6.08
N THR A 250 27.49 1.83 6.28
CA THR A 250 27.45 0.74 5.29
C THR A 250 26.43 -0.33 5.71
N ASP A 251 26.35 -1.41 4.94
CA ASP A 251 25.70 -2.66 5.32
C ASP A 251 26.29 -3.31 6.57
N MET A 252 27.60 -3.11 6.82
CA MET A 252 28.35 -3.72 7.93
C MET A 252 28.51 -2.82 9.16
N VAL A 253 28.52 -1.48 9.02
CA VAL A 253 28.75 -0.53 10.12
C VAL A 253 27.85 0.70 9.97
N ILE A 254 26.94 0.93 10.92
CA ILE A 254 26.15 2.18 11.00
C ILE A 254 26.78 3.12 12.04
N THR A 255 26.69 4.42 11.82
CA THR A 255 27.11 5.45 12.78
C THR A 255 26.04 6.54 12.89
N LEU A 256 25.53 6.74 14.11
CA LEU A 256 24.61 7.79 14.50
C LEU A 256 25.38 8.90 15.22
N GLU A 257 25.26 10.13 14.74
CA GLU A 257 25.78 11.35 15.35
C GLU A 257 24.59 12.21 15.82
N ILE A 258 24.68 12.77 17.03
CA ILE A 258 23.72 13.73 17.60
C ILE A 258 24.47 15.05 17.88
N PRO A 259 24.65 15.93 16.87
CA PRO A 259 25.61 17.05 16.96
C PRO A 259 25.30 18.07 18.06
N ALA A 260 24.04 18.16 18.51
CA ALA A 260 23.63 19.08 19.58
C ALA A 260 24.18 18.70 20.97
N ILE A 261 24.67 17.47 21.15
CA ILE A 261 25.28 16.95 22.38
C ILE A 261 26.57 16.16 22.10
N SER A 262 27.19 16.37 20.93
CA SER A 262 28.39 15.69 20.40
C SER A 262 28.45 14.16 20.58
N THR A 263 27.30 13.50 20.76
CA THR A 263 27.21 12.05 21.00
C THR A 263 27.31 11.27 19.70
N LYS A 264 28.06 10.18 19.72
CA LYS A 264 28.27 9.28 18.58
C LYS A 264 28.06 7.83 19.00
N VAL A 265 27.22 7.10 18.27
CA VAL A 265 26.93 5.67 18.49
C VAL A 265 27.27 4.89 17.22
N VAL A 266 28.18 3.93 17.33
CA VAL A 266 28.60 3.02 16.25
C VAL A 266 27.99 1.65 16.51
N TYR A 267 27.42 1.03 15.47
CA TYR A 267 26.74 -0.26 15.56
C TYR A 267 27.11 -1.17 14.38
N ARG A 268 27.37 -2.45 14.69
CA ARG A 268 27.89 -3.46 13.74
C ARG A 268 27.12 -4.79 13.79
N GLY A 269 25.94 -4.81 14.39
CA GLY A 269 25.30 -6.08 14.79
C GLY A 269 25.92 -6.60 16.08
N ASN A 270 26.90 -7.51 15.96
CA ASN A 270 27.54 -8.20 17.09
C ASN A 270 28.59 -7.36 17.87
N SER A 271 28.63 -6.04 17.63
CA SER A 271 29.38 -5.10 18.46
C SER A 271 28.85 -3.67 18.35
N PHE A 272 29.00 -2.89 19.41
CA PHE A 272 28.65 -1.48 19.45
C PHE A 272 29.65 -0.64 20.24
N SER A 273 29.61 0.67 20.01
CA SER A 273 30.40 1.68 20.74
C SER A 273 29.55 2.95 20.93
N ILE A 274 29.63 3.55 22.12
CA ILE A 274 28.87 4.71 22.57
C ILE A 274 29.89 5.72 23.11
N ASP A 275 30.03 6.83 22.40
CA ASP A 275 30.98 7.91 22.66
C ASP A 275 30.20 9.15 23.14
N LEU A 276 30.46 9.55 24.39
CA LEU A 276 29.86 10.71 25.05
C LEU A 276 30.93 11.76 25.38
N PRO A 277 30.69 13.06 25.11
CA PRO A 277 31.61 14.11 25.52
C PRO A 277 31.61 14.29 27.04
N TYR A 278 32.79 14.18 27.64
CA TYR A 278 33.02 14.31 29.07
C TYR A 278 32.43 15.61 29.62
N SER A 279 32.73 16.75 28.99
CA SER A 279 32.20 18.09 29.29
C SER A 279 30.66 18.23 29.34
N LEU A 280 29.87 17.28 28.83
CA LEU A 280 28.40 17.30 28.94
C LEU A 280 27.84 16.22 29.89
N PHE A 281 28.53 15.09 30.06
CA PHE A 281 28.05 13.88 30.74
C PHE A 281 28.84 13.44 31.98
N GLU A 282 29.91 14.16 32.34
CA GLU A 282 30.69 13.96 33.57
C GLU A 282 29.79 13.78 34.81
N GLY A 283 29.98 12.68 35.54
CA GLY A 283 29.25 12.34 36.76
C GLY A 283 27.74 12.12 36.60
N ASN A 284 27.19 12.18 35.38
CA ASN A 284 25.75 12.22 35.12
C ASN A 284 25.19 10.98 34.41
N THR A 285 25.93 9.87 34.39
CA THR A 285 25.57 8.65 33.65
C THR A 285 25.45 7.44 34.58
N GLU A 286 24.46 6.60 34.30
CA GLU A 286 24.23 5.31 34.98
C GLU A 286 23.72 4.26 33.97
N GLY A 287 23.76 2.98 34.35
CA GLY A 287 23.48 1.83 33.49
C GLY A 287 24.68 0.91 33.38
N GLN A 288 24.61 -0.09 32.49
CA GLN A 288 25.70 -1.04 32.26
C GLN A 288 26.99 -0.40 31.71
N CYS A 289 26.93 0.79 31.12
CA CYS A 289 28.13 1.53 30.71
C CYS A 289 28.88 2.22 31.86
N GLY A 290 28.39 2.14 33.10
CA GLY A 290 28.95 2.80 34.26
C GLY A 290 28.67 4.31 34.30
N THR A 291 29.44 5.02 35.13
CA THR A 291 29.41 6.48 35.23
C THR A 291 30.67 7.02 34.55
N CYS A 292 30.50 8.00 33.65
CA CYS A 292 31.58 8.78 33.06
C CYS A 292 32.16 9.76 34.09
N ASP A 293 33.13 9.35 34.92
CA ASP A 293 33.84 10.25 35.85
C ASP A 293 35.33 9.94 36.05
N ASN A 294 35.92 9.22 35.08
CA ASN A 294 37.31 8.76 35.07
C ASN A 294 37.66 7.81 36.24
N SER A 295 36.70 7.04 36.77
CA SER A 295 36.84 6.15 37.94
C SER A 295 36.17 4.76 37.77
N LYS A 296 37.02 3.73 37.57
CA LYS A 296 36.65 2.30 37.54
C LYS A 296 36.06 1.72 38.84
N ASN A 297 35.97 2.53 39.89
CA ASN A 297 35.51 2.10 41.21
C ASN A 297 33.99 2.11 41.35
N ASN A 298 33.30 2.97 40.59
CA ASN A 298 31.85 3.17 40.63
C ASN A 298 31.14 2.72 39.33
N ASP A 299 31.90 2.31 38.32
CA ASP A 299 31.41 1.65 37.10
C ASP A 299 30.38 0.53 37.35
N CYS A 300 30.63 -0.34 38.33
CA CYS A 300 29.79 -1.53 38.61
C CYS A 300 28.63 -1.22 39.58
N ARG A 301 27.97 -0.07 39.38
CA ARG A 301 26.90 0.40 40.26
C ARG A 301 25.54 -0.12 39.78
N SER A 302 24.75 -0.70 40.67
CA SER A 302 23.40 -1.20 40.38
C SER A 302 22.32 -0.10 40.58
N PRO A 303 21.06 -0.30 40.14
CA PRO A 303 20.02 0.74 40.21
C PRO A 303 19.64 1.19 41.63
N ASN A 304 19.96 0.38 42.65
CA ASN A 304 19.75 0.76 44.06
C ASN A 304 20.89 1.65 44.61
N GLY A 305 21.95 1.86 43.82
CA GLY A 305 23.09 2.71 44.12
C GLY A 305 24.29 2.02 44.78
N GLN A 306 24.22 0.72 45.11
CA GLN A 306 25.35 -0.08 45.59
C GLN A 306 26.35 -0.38 44.46
N VAL A 307 27.60 -0.68 44.84
CA VAL A 307 28.68 -1.07 43.91
C VAL A 307 29.05 -2.53 44.18
N GLU A 308 28.96 -3.35 43.14
CA GLU A 308 29.13 -4.82 43.21
C GLU A 308 30.16 -5.27 42.15
N SER A 309 30.18 -6.54 41.73
CA SER A 309 30.87 -6.86 40.47
C SER A 309 29.99 -6.41 39.29
N CYS A 310 30.62 -6.02 38.18
CA CYS A 310 29.85 -5.51 37.04
C CYS A 310 28.89 -6.58 36.49
N SER A 311 29.28 -7.86 36.50
CA SER A 311 28.43 -8.99 36.11
C SER A 311 27.20 -9.14 37.02
N ASP A 312 27.35 -8.97 38.34
CA ASP A 312 26.22 -9.03 39.29
C ASP A 312 25.29 -7.81 39.16
N SER A 313 25.86 -6.64 38.89
CA SER A 313 25.10 -5.39 38.71
C SER A 313 24.37 -5.33 37.35
N ALA A 314 24.86 -6.02 36.33
CA ALA A 314 24.37 -5.90 34.95
C ALA A 314 22.94 -6.39 34.78
N GLY A 315 22.58 -7.55 35.36
CA GLY A 315 21.22 -8.10 35.34
C GLY A 315 20.18 -7.23 36.05
N GLN A 316 20.63 -6.42 37.02
CA GLN A 316 19.76 -5.50 37.75
C GLN A 316 19.31 -4.31 36.89
N TRP A 317 20.06 -3.97 35.82
CA TRP A 317 19.73 -2.89 34.88
C TRP A 317 18.72 -3.27 33.78
N HIS A 318 17.95 -4.35 33.95
CA HIS A 318 16.90 -4.73 33.00
C HIS A 318 15.81 -3.64 32.86
N VAL A 319 15.15 -3.59 31.71
CA VAL A 319 14.04 -2.65 31.46
C VAL A 319 12.73 -3.25 31.97
N PRO A 320 12.02 -2.61 32.93
CA PRO A 320 10.77 -3.14 33.47
C PRO A 320 9.70 -3.31 32.39
N GLY A 321 9.03 -4.46 32.40
CA GLY A 321 7.96 -4.79 31.44
C GLY A 321 8.43 -5.41 30.12
N THR A 322 9.73 -5.66 29.94
CA THR A 322 10.23 -6.53 28.85
C THR A 322 10.35 -7.98 29.32
N SER A 323 10.06 -8.94 28.44
CA SER A 323 10.14 -10.38 28.74
C SER A 323 11.59 -10.87 28.71
N CYS A 324 12.22 -10.98 29.88
CA CYS A 324 13.51 -11.65 30.02
C CYS A 324 13.35 -13.17 29.94
N VAL A 325 14.24 -13.85 29.20
CA VAL A 325 14.36 -15.32 29.29
C VAL A 325 15.39 -15.62 30.37
N THR A 326 14.92 -15.74 31.61
CA THR A 326 15.77 -16.10 32.75
C THR A 326 16.47 -17.44 32.49
N PRO A 327 17.82 -17.53 32.58
CA PRO A 327 18.50 -18.80 32.45
C PRO A 327 18.01 -19.79 33.52
N THR A 328 17.61 -21.00 33.11
CA THR A 328 17.29 -22.06 34.07
C THR A 328 18.53 -22.35 34.93
N THR A 329 18.34 -22.43 36.24
CA THR A 329 19.39 -22.45 37.27
C THR A 329 20.62 -23.28 36.87
N PRO A 330 21.86 -22.73 36.94
CA PRO A 330 23.05 -23.49 36.61
C PRO A 330 23.16 -24.74 37.50
N PRO A 331 23.63 -25.88 36.96
CA PRO A 331 23.72 -27.11 37.72
C PRO A 331 24.64 -26.90 38.93
N THR A 332 24.13 -27.22 40.12
CA THR A 332 24.84 -27.05 41.38
C THR A 332 26.26 -27.61 41.30
N MET A 333 27.27 -26.74 41.42
CA MET A 333 28.65 -27.18 41.63
C MET A 333 28.77 -27.86 43.00
N THR A 334 28.51 -29.16 43.03
CA THR A 334 28.82 -30.00 44.18
C THR A 334 30.33 -30.04 44.35
N THR A 335 30.79 -29.50 45.47
CA THR A 335 32.17 -29.63 45.96
C THR A 335 32.47 -31.06 46.38
N SER A 336 32.54 -31.95 45.39
CA SER A 336 32.91 -33.35 45.57
C SER A 336 34.43 -33.45 45.75
N THR A 337 34.87 -33.44 47.01
CA THR A 337 36.23 -33.84 47.36
C THR A 337 36.43 -35.29 46.93
N SER A 338 37.23 -35.51 45.89
CA SER A 338 37.58 -36.85 45.41
C SER A 338 39.00 -36.83 44.86
N GLU A 339 39.96 -37.06 45.75
CA GLU A 339 41.32 -37.40 45.36
C GLU A 339 41.30 -38.74 44.60
N THR A 340 41.69 -38.74 43.33
CA THR A 340 42.08 -39.99 42.64
C THR A 340 43.20 -39.69 41.65
N THR A 341 44.32 -40.39 41.85
CA THR A 341 45.59 -40.12 41.15
C THR A 341 45.62 -40.72 39.74
N THR A 342 46.42 -40.11 38.86
CA THR A 342 46.76 -40.53 37.48
C THR A 342 45.63 -40.32 36.44
N LYS A 343 45.88 -39.71 35.28
CA LYS A 343 47.16 -39.49 34.57
C LYS A 343 47.37 -38.03 34.16
N GLN A 344 48.60 -37.55 34.31
CA GLN A 344 49.07 -36.39 33.54
C GLN A 344 49.17 -36.78 32.06
N THR A 345 48.33 -36.17 31.23
CA THR A 345 48.55 -36.04 29.79
C THR A 345 48.52 -34.55 29.50
N THR A 346 49.53 -34.03 28.81
CA THR A 346 49.85 -32.60 28.70
C THR A 346 48.62 -31.70 28.50
N THR A 347 48.28 -30.91 29.51
CA THR A 347 47.25 -29.87 29.42
C THR A 347 47.72 -28.79 28.45
N SER A 348 47.22 -28.84 27.22
CA SER A 348 47.37 -27.75 26.26
C SER A 348 46.75 -26.49 26.85
N PHE A 349 47.56 -25.45 27.07
CA PHE A 349 47.02 -24.14 27.41
C PHE A 349 46.23 -23.63 26.21
N CYS A 350 44.92 -23.39 26.39
CA CYS A 350 44.09 -22.87 25.31
C CYS A 350 44.53 -21.45 24.95
N LYS A 351 45.30 -21.34 23.88
CA LYS A 351 45.82 -20.08 23.32
C LYS A 351 45.58 -20.07 21.80
N PRO A 352 44.40 -19.62 21.35
CA PRO A 352 44.06 -19.57 19.93
C PRO A 352 44.96 -18.60 19.18
N ALA A 353 45.67 -19.07 18.16
CA ALA A 353 46.65 -18.27 17.41
C ALA A 353 46.03 -17.04 16.71
N ILE A 354 44.74 -17.06 16.39
CA ILE A 354 44.04 -15.89 15.82
C ILE A 354 43.94 -14.72 16.81
N CYS A 355 43.90 -14.97 18.13
CA CYS A 355 43.88 -13.90 19.13
C CYS A 355 45.21 -13.17 19.27
N ASP A 356 46.33 -13.80 18.87
CA ASP A 356 47.64 -13.14 18.83
C ASP A 356 47.72 -12.07 17.71
N LEU A 357 46.79 -12.06 16.75
CA LEU A 357 46.72 -10.98 15.75
C LEU A 357 46.48 -9.62 16.43
N LEU A 358 45.65 -9.56 17.47
CA LEU A 358 45.33 -8.34 18.23
C LEU A 358 46.56 -7.67 18.86
N THR A 359 47.61 -8.44 19.16
CA THR A 359 48.90 -7.95 19.69
C THR A 359 50.04 -7.98 18.65
N SER A 360 49.75 -8.42 17.43
CA SER A 360 50.72 -8.47 16.32
C SER A 360 50.97 -7.10 15.68
N SER A 361 51.96 -7.05 14.78
CA SER A 361 52.28 -5.86 13.97
C SER A 361 51.11 -5.36 13.10
N VAL A 362 50.13 -6.23 12.77
CA VAL A 362 48.91 -5.85 12.03
C VAL A 362 48.13 -4.75 12.78
N PHE A 363 48.07 -4.85 14.11
CA PHE A 363 47.34 -3.91 14.98
C PHE A 363 48.25 -2.90 15.71
N GLU A 364 49.55 -2.85 15.42
CA GLU A 364 50.49 -1.88 16.03
C GLU A 364 50.11 -0.40 15.82
N PRO A 365 49.49 0.02 14.69
CA PRO A 365 48.90 1.36 14.58
C PRO A 365 47.80 1.61 15.61
N CYS A 366 47.03 0.58 15.96
CA CYS A 366 45.90 0.65 16.89
C CYS A 366 46.31 0.75 18.36
N HIS A 367 47.40 0.06 18.75
CA HIS A 367 47.92 0.05 20.13
C HIS A 367 48.26 1.46 20.65
N LYS A 368 48.44 2.42 19.74
CA LYS A 368 48.72 3.84 20.02
C LYS A 368 47.45 4.67 20.30
N VAL A 369 46.26 4.10 20.12
CA VAL A 369 44.95 4.73 20.33
C VAL A 369 44.15 3.99 21.40
N ILE A 370 44.06 2.66 21.32
CA ILE A 370 43.23 1.81 22.20
C ILE A 370 44.03 0.55 22.60
N SER A 371 44.00 0.17 23.87
CA SER A 371 44.68 -1.03 24.37
C SER A 371 43.98 -2.32 23.89
N PRO A 372 44.70 -3.31 23.32
CA PRO A 372 44.13 -4.59 22.90
C PRO A 372 43.75 -5.52 24.07
N GLY A 373 44.17 -5.22 25.31
CA GLY A 373 44.05 -6.12 26.46
C GLY A 373 42.64 -6.66 26.79
N PRO A 374 41.54 -5.89 26.65
CA PRO A 374 40.17 -6.41 26.78
C PRO A 374 39.79 -7.35 25.63
N PHE A 375 40.14 -6.98 24.40
CA PHE A 375 39.82 -7.72 23.17
C PHE A 375 40.57 -9.06 23.08
N VAL A 376 41.83 -9.10 23.55
CA VAL A 376 42.61 -10.35 23.65
C VAL A 376 41.97 -11.32 24.65
N ARG A 377 41.58 -10.83 25.84
CA ARG A 377 41.00 -11.68 26.89
C ARG A 377 39.64 -12.24 26.50
N SER A 378 38.81 -11.45 25.82
CA SER A 378 37.53 -11.91 25.25
C SER A 378 37.74 -12.90 24.11
N CYS A 379 38.62 -12.62 23.15
CA CYS A 379 38.95 -13.56 22.06
C CYS A 379 39.38 -14.94 22.57
N VAL A 380 40.26 -14.97 23.59
CA VAL A 380 40.68 -16.22 24.22
C VAL A 380 39.51 -16.87 24.97
N TYR A 381 38.71 -16.10 25.72
CA TYR A 381 37.56 -16.62 26.46
C TYR A 381 36.50 -17.24 25.54
N ASP A 382 36.08 -16.53 24.49
CA ASP A 382 35.05 -16.96 23.54
C ASP A 382 35.43 -18.31 22.89
N ILE A 383 36.64 -18.41 22.33
CA ILE A 383 37.11 -19.62 21.63
C ILE A 383 37.37 -20.78 22.61
N CYS A 384 37.84 -20.50 23.83
CA CYS A 384 38.09 -21.53 24.84
C CYS A 384 36.83 -21.97 25.60
N LYS A 385 35.71 -21.24 25.49
CA LYS A 385 34.37 -21.59 25.98
C LYS A 385 33.53 -22.25 24.89
N SER A 386 33.72 -21.87 23.62
CA SER A 386 32.85 -22.21 22.48
C SER A 386 33.67 -22.37 21.19
N ASP A 387 33.60 -23.56 20.57
CA ASP A 387 34.44 -23.95 19.42
C ASP A 387 34.32 -23.11 18.11
N ASN A 388 33.46 -22.08 18.02
CA ASN A 388 32.93 -21.65 16.70
C ASN A 388 32.63 -20.16 16.43
N ASN A 389 33.20 -19.18 17.15
CA ASN A 389 33.34 -17.83 16.56
C ASN A 389 34.54 -17.05 17.13
N SER A 390 35.62 -16.97 16.34
CA SER A 390 36.86 -16.28 16.71
C SER A 390 36.95 -14.83 16.24
N CYS A 391 36.06 -14.40 15.33
CA CYS A 391 36.25 -13.16 14.58
C CYS A 391 35.77 -11.91 15.32
N SER A 392 34.70 -12.00 16.13
CA SER A 392 34.00 -10.79 16.59
C SER A 392 34.79 -9.92 17.58
N SER A 393 35.78 -10.45 18.30
CA SER A 393 36.70 -9.62 19.10
C SER A 393 37.70 -8.83 18.22
N LEU A 394 38.12 -9.39 17.08
CA LEU A 394 38.94 -8.69 16.08
C LEU A 394 38.11 -7.63 15.34
N GLU A 395 36.86 -7.96 14.99
CA GLU A 395 35.90 -7.04 14.39
C GLU A 395 35.62 -5.83 15.27
N ALA A 396 35.35 -6.06 16.56
CA ALA A 396 35.14 -4.99 17.54
C ALA A 396 36.37 -4.10 17.69
N TYR A 397 37.56 -4.69 17.83
CA TYR A 397 38.80 -3.91 17.97
C TYR A 397 39.15 -3.11 16.71
N ALA A 398 38.98 -3.69 15.51
CA ALA A 398 39.18 -2.98 14.25
C ALA A 398 38.17 -1.84 14.03
N THR A 399 36.92 -2.05 14.43
CA THR A 399 35.85 -1.03 14.35
C THR A 399 36.14 0.14 15.29
N GLU A 400 36.57 -0.14 16.51
CA GLU A 400 37.03 0.87 17.46
C GLU A 400 38.30 1.59 16.98
N CYS A 401 39.19 0.88 16.27
CA CYS A 401 40.35 1.49 15.62
C CYS A 401 39.95 2.51 14.54
N ALA A 402 39.04 2.13 13.64
CA ALA A 402 38.54 3.00 12.58
C ALA A 402 37.70 4.17 13.15
N ASN A 403 37.00 3.97 14.26
CA ASN A 403 36.32 5.02 15.03
C ASN A 403 37.33 6.06 15.58
N GLY A 404 38.53 5.61 15.99
CA GLY A 404 39.68 6.44 16.34
C GLY A 404 40.51 6.95 15.15
N GLY A 405 40.03 6.81 13.90
CA GLY A 405 40.70 7.30 12.70
C GLY A 405 41.86 6.44 12.18
N VAL A 406 41.99 5.19 12.64
CA VAL A 406 43.05 4.25 12.22
C VAL A 406 42.42 2.99 11.62
N CYS A 407 42.29 2.96 10.30
CA CYS A 407 41.79 1.79 9.57
C CYS A 407 42.89 0.76 9.29
N ILE A 408 42.57 -0.54 9.40
CA ILE A 408 43.53 -1.65 9.36
C ILE A 408 42.95 -2.82 8.56
N ASP A 409 43.68 -3.35 7.56
CA ASP A 409 43.30 -4.56 6.83
C ASP A 409 43.59 -5.84 7.64
N TRP A 410 42.74 -6.08 8.64
CA TRP A 410 42.90 -7.19 9.58
C TRP A 410 42.38 -8.54 9.03
N ARG A 411 41.35 -8.54 8.16
CA ARG A 411 40.73 -9.78 7.65
C ARG A 411 41.72 -10.61 6.82
N ASN A 412 42.51 -9.93 5.99
CA ASN A 412 43.54 -10.53 5.14
C ASN A 412 44.55 -11.34 5.96
N ALA A 413 44.95 -10.81 7.14
CA ALA A 413 45.85 -11.49 8.08
C ALA A 413 45.24 -12.74 8.78
N THR A 414 43.94 -13.01 8.63
CA THR A 414 43.29 -14.20 9.24
C THR A 414 43.42 -15.47 8.39
N ASN A 415 44.10 -15.42 7.24
CA ASN A 415 44.21 -16.53 6.29
C ASN A 415 42.83 -17.11 5.86
N GLY A 416 41.85 -16.23 5.69
CA GLY A 416 40.48 -16.57 5.28
C GLY A 416 39.53 -17.00 6.41
N GLN A 417 40.01 -17.19 7.65
CA GLN A 417 39.14 -17.59 8.78
C GLN A 417 38.03 -16.57 9.06
N CYS A 418 38.30 -15.28 8.82
CA CYS A 418 37.34 -14.19 8.94
C CYS A 418 37.05 -13.52 7.58
N GLU A 419 37.03 -14.26 6.47
CA GLU A 419 36.61 -13.74 5.15
C GLU A 419 35.15 -13.24 5.19
N HIS A 420 34.89 -12.04 4.67
CA HIS A 420 33.52 -11.52 4.50
C HIS A 420 33.09 -11.59 3.03
N LYS A 421 31.88 -12.10 2.76
CA LYS A 421 31.37 -12.33 1.39
C LYS A 421 30.24 -11.37 1.08
N CYS A 422 30.53 -10.40 0.21
CA CYS A 422 29.55 -9.45 -0.28
C CYS A 422 28.54 -10.07 -1.26
N PRO A 423 27.39 -9.42 -1.50
CA PRO A 423 26.51 -9.72 -2.63
C PRO A 423 27.28 -9.73 -3.96
N SER A 424 26.86 -10.53 -4.93
CA SER A 424 27.59 -10.78 -6.18
C SER A 424 27.82 -9.56 -7.08
N ASN A 425 27.14 -8.43 -6.82
CA ASN A 425 27.32 -7.15 -7.48
C ASN A 425 28.22 -6.16 -6.73
N LYS A 426 28.75 -6.52 -5.55
CA LYS A 426 29.55 -5.66 -4.67
C LYS A 426 30.88 -6.31 -4.25
N VAL A 427 31.84 -5.48 -3.88
CA VAL A 427 33.17 -5.87 -3.40
C VAL A 427 33.37 -5.44 -1.95
N TYR A 428 34.09 -6.26 -1.18
CA TYR A 428 34.46 -5.93 0.19
C TYR A 428 35.56 -4.86 0.21
N MET A 429 35.38 -3.82 1.04
CA MET A 429 36.43 -2.86 1.36
C MET A 429 36.50 -2.65 2.87
N VAL A 430 37.69 -2.83 3.44
CA VAL A 430 37.94 -2.60 4.87
C VAL A 430 37.99 -1.10 5.22
N CYS A 431 38.49 -0.27 4.29
CA CYS A 431 38.60 1.18 4.44
C CYS A 431 37.84 1.90 3.31
N GLY A 432 36.53 1.67 3.21
CA GLY A 432 35.66 2.34 2.23
C GLY A 432 35.14 3.71 2.71
N PRO A 433 34.44 4.46 1.84
CA PRO A 433 33.89 5.78 2.18
C PRO A 433 32.79 5.70 3.26
N THR A 434 32.72 6.71 4.13
CA THR A 434 31.67 6.81 5.18
C THR A 434 30.26 7.03 4.61
N VAL A 435 30.15 7.50 3.37
CA VAL A 435 28.91 7.51 2.58
C VAL A 435 29.25 7.09 1.15
N GLU A 436 28.63 6.01 0.65
CA GLU A 436 28.82 5.55 -0.72
C GLU A 436 28.21 6.58 -1.72
N PRO A 437 28.96 7.03 -2.75
CA PRO A 437 28.44 7.96 -3.76
C PRO A 437 27.46 7.26 -4.70
N THR A 438 26.42 7.99 -5.09
CA THR A 438 25.34 7.48 -5.94
C THR A 438 25.27 8.20 -7.28
N CYS A 439 24.44 7.70 -8.20
CA CYS A 439 24.03 8.44 -9.39
C CYS A 439 23.29 9.76 -9.09
N ASN A 440 22.77 9.95 -7.87
CA ASN A 440 22.09 11.18 -7.48
C ASN A 440 23.08 12.23 -6.94
N ASN A 441 23.58 13.08 -7.84
CA ASN A 441 24.44 14.24 -7.56
C ASN A 441 23.90 15.15 -6.43
N GLY A 442 22.57 15.28 -6.27
CA GLY A 442 21.95 16.03 -5.18
C GLY A 442 22.07 15.35 -3.80
N TYR A 443 21.98 14.02 -3.76
CA TYR A 443 22.28 13.23 -2.57
C TYR A 443 23.77 13.30 -2.24
N ASN A 444 24.65 13.10 -3.23
CA ASN A 444 26.10 13.10 -2.99
C ASN A 444 26.57 14.44 -2.42
N LYS A 445 26.11 15.57 -2.98
CA LYS A 445 26.39 16.92 -2.45
C LYS A 445 25.82 17.15 -1.05
N LYS A 446 24.59 16.67 -0.75
CA LYS A 446 24.00 16.78 0.59
C LYS A 446 24.86 16.08 1.65
N PHE A 447 25.44 14.93 1.32
CA PHE A 447 26.19 14.09 2.26
C PHE A 447 27.71 14.16 2.11
N GLN A 448 28.21 14.98 1.18
CA GLN A 448 29.63 15.14 0.84
C GLN A 448 30.30 13.87 0.28
N ALA A 449 29.53 12.99 -0.36
CA ALA A 449 30.01 11.72 -0.90
C ALA A 449 30.91 11.87 -2.17
N ASP A 450 30.80 13.00 -2.88
CA ASP A 450 31.74 13.37 -3.96
C ASP A 450 33.09 13.91 -3.42
N GLY A 451 33.28 13.91 -2.10
CA GLY A 451 34.36 14.62 -1.43
C GLY A 451 35.73 13.97 -1.61
N ASN A 452 36.60 14.60 -2.42
CA ASN A 452 38.06 14.40 -2.37
C ASN A 452 38.70 14.97 -1.07
N THR A 453 37.90 15.15 -0.02
CA THR A 453 38.34 15.33 1.36
C THR A 453 38.84 13.98 1.87
N SER A 454 40.15 13.84 2.02
CA SER A 454 40.78 12.72 2.71
C SER A 454 40.46 12.76 4.22
N THR A 455 39.21 12.45 4.57
CA THR A 455 38.78 12.25 5.94
C THR A 455 39.36 10.93 6.46
N ASN A 456 40.04 10.95 7.60
CA ASN A 456 40.58 9.75 8.26
C ASN A 456 39.50 8.75 8.73
N TYR A 457 38.22 9.06 8.50
CA TYR A 457 37.05 8.26 8.88
C TYR A 457 36.55 7.44 7.69
N THR A 458 37.04 6.21 7.59
CA THR A 458 36.55 5.18 6.67
C THR A 458 35.60 4.20 7.37
N LYS A 459 34.85 3.42 6.60
CA LYS A 459 33.99 2.33 7.11
C LYS A 459 34.28 1.02 6.37
N GLU A 460 34.24 -0.07 7.12
CA GLU A 460 34.20 -1.43 6.56
C GLU A 460 32.83 -1.67 5.94
N GLY A 461 32.76 -2.33 4.77
CA GLY A 461 31.48 -2.58 4.10
C GLY A 461 31.61 -3.26 2.73
N CYS A 462 30.45 -3.50 2.11
CA CYS A 462 30.31 -3.93 0.73
C CYS A 462 29.91 -2.77 -0.18
N PHE A 463 30.78 -2.44 -1.15
CA PHE A 463 30.68 -1.27 -2.03
C PHE A 463 30.63 -1.71 -3.51
N CYS A 464 30.20 -0.82 -4.40
CA CYS A 464 30.21 -1.09 -5.83
C CYS A 464 31.64 -1.23 -6.40
N PRO A 465 31.89 -2.19 -7.32
CA PRO A 465 33.22 -2.41 -7.90
C PRO A 465 33.73 -1.20 -8.70
N HIS A 466 35.05 -1.03 -8.73
CA HIS A 466 35.71 0.08 -9.43
C HIS A 466 35.31 0.17 -10.91
N GLY A 467 34.83 1.34 -11.34
CA GLY A 467 34.24 1.54 -12.67
C GLY A 467 32.71 1.39 -12.70
N THR A 468 32.07 1.20 -11.55
CA THR A 468 30.61 1.29 -11.36
C THR A 468 30.28 2.22 -10.20
N THR A 469 29.03 2.68 -10.15
CA THR A 469 28.49 3.60 -9.14
C THR A 469 27.21 3.00 -8.55
N LEU A 470 26.91 3.27 -7.28
CA LEU A 470 25.64 2.87 -6.67
C LEU A 470 24.48 3.63 -7.33
N PHE A 471 23.47 2.95 -7.86
CA PHE A 471 22.37 3.63 -8.53
C PHE A 471 21.59 4.52 -7.54
N ASN A 472 21.10 3.93 -6.45
CA ASN A 472 20.62 4.64 -5.26
C ASN A 472 20.57 3.71 -4.04
N THR A 473 20.40 4.29 -2.86
CA THR A 473 20.40 3.60 -1.55
C THR A 473 19.15 2.76 -1.26
N VAL A 474 18.21 2.62 -2.19
CA VAL A 474 16.95 1.86 -2.03
C VAL A 474 16.97 0.54 -2.81
N TYR A 475 17.53 0.53 -4.03
CA TYR A 475 17.65 -0.70 -4.83
C TYR A 475 19.00 -1.43 -4.66
N ASP A 476 20.03 -0.75 -4.15
CA ASP A 476 21.41 -1.28 -3.94
C ASP A 476 22.10 -1.91 -5.18
N GLU A 477 21.62 -1.53 -6.38
CA GLU A 477 22.17 -1.98 -7.65
C GLU A 477 23.36 -1.11 -8.08
N CYS A 478 24.45 -1.75 -8.52
CA CYS A 478 25.66 -1.09 -9.03
C CYS A 478 25.59 -0.99 -10.56
N VAL A 479 25.84 0.21 -11.10
CA VAL A 479 25.68 0.52 -12.53
C VAL A 479 26.94 1.13 -13.14
N THR A 480 27.21 0.80 -14.40
CA THR A 480 28.35 1.34 -15.17
C THR A 480 28.15 2.78 -15.64
N SER A 481 26.90 3.23 -15.70
CA SER A 481 26.53 4.60 -16.05
C SER A 481 25.20 4.98 -15.38
N CYS A 482 24.88 6.28 -15.34
CA CYS A 482 23.81 6.85 -14.51
C CYS A 482 22.66 7.42 -15.34
N ASP A 483 22.48 6.88 -16.54
CA ASP A 483 21.90 7.60 -17.68
C ASP A 483 20.37 7.59 -17.64
N CYS A 484 19.78 6.39 -17.57
CA CYS A 484 18.35 6.17 -17.77
C CYS A 484 17.70 5.46 -16.58
N VAL A 485 16.43 5.81 -16.31
CA VAL A 485 15.62 5.22 -15.24
C VAL A 485 14.31 4.70 -15.84
N GLY A 486 14.03 3.42 -15.63
CA GLY A 486 12.81 2.76 -16.10
C GLY A 486 11.54 3.29 -15.41
N PRO A 487 10.35 2.99 -15.97
CA PRO A 487 9.06 3.37 -15.39
C PRO A 487 8.76 2.67 -14.04
N ASP A 488 9.53 1.65 -13.71
CA ASP A 488 9.59 0.93 -12.43
C ASP A 488 10.53 1.58 -11.40
N GLY A 489 11.24 2.65 -11.77
CA GLY A 489 12.21 3.36 -10.94
C GLY A 489 13.62 2.73 -10.92
N LYS A 490 13.84 1.63 -11.64
CA LYS A 490 15.13 0.91 -11.72
C LYS A 490 16.06 1.52 -12.79
N PRO A 491 17.38 1.27 -12.73
CA PRO A 491 18.29 1.71 -13.78
C PRO A 491 18.00 1.02 -15.12
N LYS A 492 18.38 1.69 -16.21
CA LYS A 492 18.35 1.14 -17.58
C LYS A 492 19.71 1.31 -18.24
N GLN A 493 20.22 0.22 -18.83
CA GLN A 493 21.53 0.21 -19.47
C GLN A 493 21.50 0.92 -20.83
N PRO A 494 22.62 1.50 -21.31
CA PRO A 494 22.69 2.06 -22.66
C PRO A 494 22.29 1.04 -23.73
N ASN A 495 21.44 1.46 -24.66
CA ASN A 495 20.74 0.64 -25.67
C ASN A 495 19.75 -0.41 -25.13
N GLU A 496 19.43 -0.44 -23.83
CA GLU A 496 18.34 -1.28 -23.31
C GLU A 496 16.99 -0.78 -23.84
N THR A 497 16.14 -1.70 -24.30
CA THR A 497 14.80 -1.40 -24.84
C THR A 497 13.69 -2.01 -24.00
N TRP A 498 12.59 -1.29 -23.81
CA TRP A 498 11.40 -1.76 -23.09
C TRP A 498 10.12 -1.16 -23.67
N LYS A 499 8.96 -1.68 -23.27
CA LYS A 499 7.66 -1.10 -23.61
C LYS A 499 7.14 -0.25 -22.45
N SER A 500 6.65 0.95 -22.76
CA SER A 500 6.02 1.85 -21.79
C SER A 500 4.70 2.36 -22.35
N GLY A 501 3.60 1.79 -21.86
CA GLY A 501 2.29 1.93 -22.49
C GLY A 501 2.33 1.49 -23.96
N CYS A 502 1.97 2.40 -24.86
CA CYS A 502 1.97 2.16 -26.30
C CYS A 502 3.21 2.70 -27.04
N ASN A 503 4.33 2.85 -26.35
CA ASN A 503 5.62 3.21 -26.92
C ASN A 503 6.66 2.11 -26.72
N ASN A 504 7.52 1.90 -27.71
CA ASN A 504 8.80 1.24 -27.53
C ASN A 504 9.80 2.32 -27.10
N CYS A 505 10.40 2.16 -25.92
CA CYS A 505 11.41 3.07 -25.39
C CYS A 505 12.80 2.42 -25.43
N VAL A 506 13.82 3.25 -25.59
CA VAL A 506 15.23 2.88 -25.51
C VAL A 506 15.95 3.86 -24.57
N CYS A 507 16.92 3.37 -23.82
CA CYS A 507 17.95 4.23 -23.24
C CYS A 507 18.96 4.56 -24.35
N ASP A 508 18.84 5.74 -24.95
CA ASP A 508 19.73 6.14 -26.02
C ASP A 508 21.15 6.41 -25.50
N LYS A 509 22.13 5.73 -26.10
CA LYS A 509 23.52 5.72 -25.64
C LYS A 509 24.23 7.07 -25.84
N ASP A 510 23.87 7.81 -26.88
CA ASP A 510 24.62 9.03 -27.26
C ASP A 510 24.08 10.27 -26.54
N SER A 511 22.77 10.33 -26.27
CA SER A 511 22.14 11.39 -25.47
C SER A 511 21.97 11.05 -23.97
N MET A 512 22.29 9.82 -23.56
CA MET A 512 22.12 9.31 -22.19
C MET A 512 20.69 9.54 -21.67
N SER A 513 19.69 9.33 -22.53
CA SER A 513 18.30 9.73 -22.27
C SER A 513 17.27 8.73 -22.78
N ILE A 514 16.06 8.80 -22.24
CA ILE A 514 14.97 7.90 -22.62
C ILE A 514 14.29 8.43 -23.89
N GLN A 515 14.46 7.71 -25.00
CA GLN A 515 13.81 8.00 -26.27
C GLN A 515 12.67 6.99 -26.49
N CYS A 516 11.45 7.46 -26.71
CA CYS A 516 10.26 6.61 -26.86
C CYS A 516 9.56 6.88 -28.20
N GLU A 517 9.48 5.87 -29.06
CA GLU A 517 8.66 5.91 -30.28
C GLU A 517 7.32 5.18 -30.06
N PRO A 518 6.19 5.71 -30.57
CA PRO A 518 4.93 4.97 -30.61
C PRO A 518 5.07 3.63 -31.33
N ILE A 519 4.37 2.60 -30.84
CA ILE A 519 4.35 1.28 -31.49
C ILE A 519 3.76 1.43 -32.90
N LYS A 520 4.59 1.17 -33.92
CA LYS A 520 4.22 1.24 -35.34
C LYS A 520 3.29 0.08 -35.70
N CYS A 521 2.00 0.27 -35.49
CA CYS A 521 0.95 -0.66 -35.92
C CYS A 521 1.00 -0.85 -37.44
N SER A 522 0.78 -2.08 -37.91
CA SER A 522 0.69 -2.36 -39.35
C SER A 522 -0.52 -1.64 -39.94
N THR A 523 -0.31 -0.83 -40.98
CA THR A 523 -1.37 -0.12 -41.72
C THR A 523 -2.15 -1.10 -42.60
N ALA A 524 -2.88 -2.03 -41.97
CA ALA A 524 -3.84 -2.88 -42.65
C ALA A 524 -4.88 -1.99 -43.35
N GLN A 525 -5.10 -2.21 -44.64
CA GLN A 525 -6.17 -1.54 -45.37
C GLN A 525 -7.50 -1.89 -44.71
N SER A 526 -8.34 -0.89 -44.44
CA SER A 526 -9.64 -1.10 -43.81
C SER A 526 -10.50 -2.01 -44.71
N PRO A 527 -11.08 -3.10 -44.17
CA PRO A 527 -11.87 -4.02 -44.98
C PRO A 527 -13.13 -3.32 -45.47
N SER A 528 -13.41 -3.46 -46.77
CA SER A 528 -14.62 -2.90 -47.37
C SER A 528 -15.83 -3.80 -47.03
N CYS A 529 -16.60 -3.40 -46.01
CA CYS A 529 -17.78 -4.11 -45.54
C CYS A 529 -18.98 -3.88 -46.48
N SER A 530 -18.87 -4.37 -47.73
CA SER A 530 -19.83 -4.16 -48.81
C SER A 530 -21.06 -5.08 -48.75
N GLU A 531 -20.98 -6.17 -48.00
CA GLU A 531 -22.04 -7.19 -47.94
C GLU A 531 -23.20 -6.75 -47.04
N PRO A 532 -24.46 -7.08 -47.39
CA PRO A 532 -25.63 -6.76 -46.57
C PRO A 532 -25.47 -7.23 -45.11
N GLY A 533 -25.84 -6.37 -44.16
CA GLY A 533 -25.74 -6.63 -42.72
C GLY A 533 -24.36 -6.46 -42.10
N GLN A 534 -23.29 -6.26 -42.87
CA GLN A 534 -21.98 -6.01 -42.30
C GLN A 534 -21.83 -4.57 -41.78
N GLN A 535 -21.12 -4.42 -40.67
CA GLN A 535 -20.74 -3.14 -40.09
C GLN A 535 -19.25 -3.17 -39.75
N LEU A 536 -18.54 -2.09 -40.09
CA LEU A 536 -17.14 -1.91 -39.72
C LEU A 536 -17.05 -1.60 -38.22
N VAL A 537 -16.37 -2.46 -37.45
CA VAL A 537 -16.13 -2.27 -36.02
C VAL A 537 -14.63 -2.13 -35.74
N ASN A 538 -14.31 -1.35 -34.70
CA ASN A 538 -12.94 -1.15 -34.24
C ASN A 538 -12.61 -2.18 -33.16
N LYS A 539 -11.68 -3.09 -33.45
CA LYS A 539 -11.18 -4.08 -32.50
C LYS A 539 -9.76 -3.71 -32.08
N THR A 540 -9.64 -3.18 -30.86
CA THR A 540 -8.36 -2.86 -30.23
C THR A 540 -7.72 -4.13 -29.69
N ASP A 541 -6.52 -4.44 -30.18
CA ASP A 541 -5.66 -5.47 -29.59
C ASP A 541 -4.37 -4.81 -29.07
N GLY A 542 -4.16 -4.88 -27.75
CA GLY A 542 -3.14 -4.12 -27.03
C GLY A 542 -3.19 -2.62 -27.36
N CYS A 543 -2.24 -2.18 -28.18
CA CYS A 543 -2.06 -0.79 -28.59
C CYS A 543 -2.48 -0.49 -30.04
N CYS A 544 -2.97 -1.49 -30.79
CA CYS A 544 -3.33 -1.34 -32.19
C CYS A 544 -4.82 -1.54 -32.40
N THR A 545 -5.50 -0.49 -32.85
CA THR A 545 -6.89 -0.57 -33.34
C THR A 545 -6.89 -1.17 -34.74
N THR A 546 -7.36 -2.41 -34.86
CA THR A 546 -7.68 -3.03 -36.15
C THR A 546 -9.16 -2.80 -36.49
N GLN A 547 -9.52 -2.89 -37.77
CA GLN A 547 -10.92 -2.79 -38.19
C GLN A 547 -11.36 -4.12 -38.81
N SER A 548 -12.54 -4.59 -38.42
CA SER A 548 -13.14 -5.84 -38.90
C SER A 548 -14.60 -5.62 -39.29
N CYS A 549 -15.08 -6.37 -40.29
CA CYS A 549 -16.51 -6.41 -40.61
C CYS A 549 -17.19 -7.43 -39.70
N GLU A 550 -18.06 -6.97 -38.80
CA GLU A 550 -18.92 -7.83 -37.98
C GLU A 550 -20.39 -7.72 -38.45
N CYS A 551 -21.20 -8.71 -38.11
CA CYS A 551 -22.59 -8.79 -38.59
C CYS A 551 -23.58 -8.11 -37.64
N ASN A 552 -24.14 -6.99 -38.08
CA ASN A 552 -25.27 -6.35 -37.43
C ASN A 552 -26.57 -6.77 -38.13
N VAL A 553 -27.27 -7.74 -37.53
CA VAL A 553 -28.52 -8.32 -38.07
C VAL A 553 -29.63 -7.29 -38.31
N ASN A 554 -29.58 -6.12 -37.65
CA ASN A 554 -30.54 -5.04 -37.84
C ASN A 554 -30.33 -4.25 -39.14
N LEU A 555 -29.17 -4.43 -39.80
CA LEU A 555 -28.86 -3.88 -41.11
C LEU A 555 -29.15 -4.86 -42.26
N CYS A 556 -29.77 -6.01 -41.96
CA CYS A 556 -30.21 -6.94 -43.01
C CYS A 556 -31.47 -6.45 -43.74
N PRO A 557 -31.60 -6.74 -45.05
CA PRO A 557 -32.85 -6.55 -45.76
C PRO A 557 -34.00 -7.32 -45.09
N ALA A 558 -35.16 -6.69 -44.99
CA ALA A 558 -36.37 -7.34 -44.50
C ALA A 558 -36.77 -8.53 -45.40
N VAL A 559 -37.40 -9.54 -44.81
CA VAL A 559 -37.87 -10.73 -45.55
C VAL A 559 -38.89 -10.30 -46.61
N ILE A 560 -38.68 -10.69 -47.86
CA ILE A 560 -39.60 -10.35 -48.95
C ILE A 560 -40.90 -11.15 -48.84
N THR A 561 -42.02 -10.53 -49.19
CA THR A 561 -43.31 -11.23 -49.33
C THR A 561 -43.48 -11.67 -50.77
N CYS A 562 -43.59 -12.99 -51.01
CA CYS A 562 -43.80 -13.53 -52.35
C CYS A 562 -45.28 -13.47 -52.79
N PRO A 563 -45.55 -13.38 -54.10
CA PRO A 563 -46.89 -13.54 -54.65
C PRO A 563 -47.53 -14.89 -54.28
N LEU A 564 -48.86 -14.92 -54.24
CA LEU A 564 -49.64 -16.14 -54.02
C LEU A 564 -49.31 -17.20 -55.07
N GLY A 565 -49.14 -18.44 -54.61
CA GLY A 565 -48.65 -19.57 -55.40
C GLY A 565 -47.12 -19.75 -55.38
N PHE A 566 -46.37 -18.79 -54.80
CA PHE A 566 -44.92 -18.84 -54.66
C PHE A 566 -44.51 -18.83 -53.17
N ARG A 567 -43.34 -19.37 -52.84
CA ARG A 567 -42.76 -19.33 -51.49
C ARG A 567 -41.40 -18.62 -51.52
N VAL A 568 -41.04 -18.01 -50.40
CA VAL A 568 -39.68 -17.53 -50.17
C VAL A 568 -38.75 -18.74 -50.11
N ASN A 569 -37.72 -18.73 -50.96
CA ASN A 569 -36.53 -19.55 -50.87
C ASN A 569 -35.43 -18.68 -50.25
N ALA A 570 -34.93 -19.07 -49.07
CA ALA A 570 -33.90 -18.33 -48.36
C ALA A 570 -32.53 -18.96 -48.62
N THR A 571 -31.65 -18.24 -49.30
CA THR A 571 -30.26 -18.67 -49.54
C THR A 571 -29.36 -18.04 -48.48
N LYS A 572 -28.56 -18.86 -47.80
CA LYS A 572 -27.70 -18.41 -46.71
C LYS A 572 -26.46 -17.70 -47.26
N GLY A 573 -26.45 -16.36 -47.19
CA GLY A 573 -25.27 -15.55 -47.42
C GLY A 573 -24.31 -15.54 -46.21
N THR A 574 -23.21 -14.81 -46.35
CA THR A 574 -22.13 -14.72 -45.34
C THR A 574 -22.56 -13.99 -44.06
N CYS A 575 -23.58 -13.14 -44.14
CA CYS A 575 -24.04 -12.29 -43.04
C CYS A 575 -25.58 -12.27 -42.96
N CYS A 576 -26.25 -11.72 -43.97
CA CYS A 576 -27.70 -11.85 -44.15
C CYS A 576 -28.08 -13.07 -45.00
N GLN A 577 -29.35 -13.47 -44.89
CA GLN A 577 -29.98 -14.36 -45.87
C GLN A 577 -30.46 -13.53 -47.07
N SER A 578 -30.33 -14.07 -48.29
CA SER A 578 -30.98 -13.54 -49.49
C SER A 578 -32.24 -14.33 -49.78
N TYR A 579 -33.23 -13.68 -50.42
CA TYR A 579 -34.57 -14.23 -50.59
C TYR A 579 -35.01 -14.18 -52.06
N GLU A 580 -35.57 -15.28 -52.56
CA GLU A 580 -36.11 -15.42 -53.92
C GLU A 580 -37.50 -16.08 -53.90
N CYS A 581 -38.38 -15.79 -54.85
CA CYS A 581 -39.73 -16.37 -54.89
C CYS A 581 -39.84 -17.55 -55.86
N VAL A 582 -39.94 -18.78 -55.32
CA VAL A 582 -40.00 -20.02 -56.11
C VAL A 582 -41.42 -20.63 -56.13
N PRO A 583 -41.89 -21.24 -57.24
CA PRO A 583 -43.23 -21.81 -57.33
C PRO A 583 -43.52 -22.90 -56.29
N LYS A 584 -44.73 -22.93 -55.73
CA LYS A 584 -45.22 -23.98 -54.80
C LYS A 584 -45.81 -25.20 -55.50
N GLY A 585 -46.10 -25.13 -56.81
CA GLY A 585 -46.78 -26.22 -57.54
C GLY A 585 -48.25 -26.37 -57.14
N VAL A 586 -48.95 -25.24 -57.02
CA VAL A 586 -50.35 -25.12 -56.56
C VAL A 586 -51.17 -24.34 -57.58
N CYS A 587 -52.48 -24.56 -57.60
CA CYS A 587 -53.40 -23.65 -58.30
C CYS A 587 -53.65 -22.41 -57.43
N VAL A 588 -53.97 -21.27 -58.03
CA VAL A 588 -54.50 -20.10 -57.32
C VAL A 588 -55.86 -19.74 -57.91
N TYR A 589 -56.87 -19.65 -57.06
CA TYR A 589 -58.23 -19.22 -57.42
C TYR A 589 -58.79 -18.39 -56.26
N ASP A 590 -59.48 -17.29 -56.54
CA ASP A 590 -59.97 -16.32 -55.54
C ASP A 590 -58.93 -15.97 -54.45
N MET A 591 -57.73 -15.56 -54.91
CA MET A 591 -56.55 -15.28 -54.08
C MET A 591 -56.12 -16.37 -53.08
N LYS A 592 -56.50 -17.63 -53.30
CA LYS A 592 -56.25 -18.75 -52.39
C LYS A 592 -55.50 -19.89 -53.07
N GLU A 593 -54.56 -20.49 -52.35
CA GLU A 593 -53.69 -21.57 -52.85
C GLU A 593 -54.32 -22.95 -52.66
N TYR A 594 -54.37 -23.75 -53.73
CA TYR A 594 -54.90 -25.12 -53.72
C TYR A 594 -53.82 -26.10 -54.17
N LYS A 595 -53.47 -27.05 -53.28
CA LYS A 595 -52.54 -28.14 -53.60
C LYS A 595 -53.13 -29.07 -54.68
N PRO A 596 -52.31 -29.78 -55.47
CA PRO A 596 -52.81 -30.77 -56.43
C PRO A 596 -53.76 -31.77 -55.75
N GLY A 597 -54.93 -31.99 -56.35
CA GLY A 597 -56.03 -32.79 -55.81
C GLY A 597 -56.96 -32.06 -54.82
N ALA A 598 -56.60 -30.89 -54.29
CA ALA A 598 -57.43 -30.16 -53.35
C ALA A 598 -58.64 -29.51 -54.04
N LYS A 599 -59.81 -29.57 -53.40
CA LYS A 599 -61.06 -29.00 -53.91
C LYS A 599 -61.06 -27.46 -53.90
N ILE A 600 -61.73 -26.87 -54.88
CA ILE A 600 -61.84 -25.41 -55.11
C ILE A 600 -63.32 -25.01 -55.00
N PRO A 601 -63.66 -23.95 -54.26
CA PRO A 601 -65.04 -23.57 -53.99
C PRO A 601 -65.72 -22.94 -55.21
N THR A 602 -66.98 -23.30 -55.43
CA THR A 602 -67.89 -22.65 -56.39
C THR A 602 -68.67 -21.51 -55.75
N PRO A 603 -69.03 -20.45 -56.49
CA PRO A 603 -69.90 -19.39 -55.98
C PRO A 603 -71.32 -19.92 -55.73
N GLN A 604 -71.75 -19.98 -54.46
CA GLN A 604 -73.17 -19.98 -54.08
C GLN A 604 -73.59 -18.57 -53.67
N THR A 605 -74.85 -18.24 -53.90
CA THR A 605 -75.35 -16.85 -53.96
C THR A 605 -75.19 -16.07 -52.65
N THR A 606 -74.88 -14.78 -52.78
CA THR A 606 -74.58 -13.83 -51.71
C THR A 606 -75.74 -13.53 -50.75
N SER A 607 -75.41 -13.34 -49.48
CA SER A 607 -76.10 -12.38 -48.60
C SER A 607 -75.07 -11.57 -47.80
N GLU A 608 -75.29 -10.25 -47.73
CA GLU A 608 -74.39 -9.28 -47.07
C GLU A 608 -74.79 -9.00 -45.60
N PRO A 609 -73.94 -8.32 -44.81
CA PRO A 609 -73.97 -8.40 -43.35
C PRO A 609 -74.80 -7.29 -42.66
N PRO A 610 -74.97 -7.41 -41.34
CA PRO A 610 -74.85 -6.23 -40.49
C PRO A 610 -73.91 -6.43 -39.28
N LEU A 611 -72.98 -5.48 -39.16
CA LEU A 611 -72.41 -4.91 -37.93
C LEU A 611 -72.05 -5.87 -36.77
N ALA A 612 -70.76 -6.21 -36.71
CA ALA A 612 -70.07 -6.23 -35.42
C ALA A 612 -69.71 -4.79 -35.01
N SER A 613 -70.12 -4.37 -33.82
CA SER A 613 -69.72 -3.11 -33.16
C SER A 613 -70.06 -3.21 -31.67
N PRO A 614 -69.39 -2.47 -30.76
CA PRO A 614 -68.18 -1.65 -30.93
C PRO A 614 -67.06 -2.00 -29.91
N SER A 615 -65.95 -1.24 -29.94
CA SER A 615 -65.07 -0.95 -28.77
C SER A 615 -64.29 -2.14 -28.14
N ARG A 616 -63.28 -2.00 -27.27
CA ARG A 616 -62.31 -0.93 -26.84
C ARG A 616 -61.05 -1.71 -26.35
N SER A 617 -59.79 -1.28 -26.47
CA SER A 617 -59.08 -0.19 -25.70
C SER A 617 -59.09 -0.41 -24.16
N PRO A 618 -58.35 0.36 -23.32
CA PRO A 618 -57.23 1.29 -23.56
C PRO A 618 -55.87 0.55 -23.64
N SER A 619 -54.87 0.50 -22.73
CA SER A 619 -54.54 1.16 -21.44
C SER A 619 -53.12 0.72 -20.99
N GLU A 620 -52.28 1.49 -20.29
CA GLU A 620 -52.12 2.95 -20.12
C GLU A 620 -50.81 3.23 -19.33
N ALA A 621 -50.38 4.49 -19.25
CA ALA A 621 -49.29 5.01 -18.39
C ALA A 621 -47.84 4.53 -18.68
N SER A 622 -46.79 5.32 -18.40
CA SER A 622 -46.77 6.58 -17.61
C SER A 622 -46.24 7.81 -18.36
N SER A 623 -46.81 8.96 -17.99
CA SER A 623 -46.29 10.34 -17.96
C SER A 623 -44.94 10.70 -18.64
N GLY A 624 -44.78 11.87 -19.28
CA GLY A 624 -45.74 12.96 -19.52
C GLY A 624 -45.16 14.37 -19.26
N SER A 625 -45.38 15.27 -20.23
CA SER A 625 -45.21 16.74 -20.17
C SER A 625 -43.78 17.32 -20.09
N PRO A 626 -43.55 18.59 -20.51
CA PRO A 626 -44.46 19.51 -21.21
C PRO A 626 -44.00 20.03 -22.59
N SER A 627 -44.98 20.61 -23.28
CA SER A 627 -44.95 21.56 -24.40
C SER A 627 -43.82 22.62 -24.34
N GLU A 628 -43.38 23.24 -25.44
CA GLU A 628 -44.14 24.28 -26.17
C GLU A 628 -43.79 24.43 -27.66
N ALA A 629 -44.49 25.32 -28.37
CA ALA A 629 -44.44 25.45 -29.84
C ALA A 629 -44.31 26.91 -30.33
N SER A 630 -43.47 27.14 -31.34
CA SER A 630 -43.35 28.37 -32.14
C SER A 630 -42.27 28.17 -33.23
N SER A 631 -42.27 28.82 -34.41
CA SER A 631 -43.31 29.22 -35.37
C SER A 631 -42.60 29.75 -36.65
N GLY A 632 -43.33 30.04 -37.73
CA GLY A 632 -42.87 30.99 -38.77
C GLY A 632 -42.18 30.43 -40.03
N SER A 633 -42.92 30.45 -41.13
CA SER A 633 -42.42 30.60 -42.52
C SER A 633 -42.05 32.09 -42.79
N PRO A 634 -41.77 32.57 -44.03
CA PRO A 634 -41.49 31.91 -45.32
C PRO A 634 -40.27 32.51 -46.08
N SER A 635 -40.01 32.06 -47.32
CA SER A 635 -39.73 32.92 -48.51
C SER A 635 -39.62 32.07 -49.79
N ALA A 636 -39.57 32.70 -50.98
CA ALA A 636 -39.92 32.01 -52.25
C ALA A 636 -39.09 32.42 -53.48
N SER A 637 -39.11 31.53 -54.50
CA SER A 637 -38.92 31.81 -55.94
C SER A 637 -37.50 32.21 -56.41
N PRO A 638 -37.20 32.26 -57.74
CA PRO A 638 -38.03 31.95 -58.92
C PRO A 638 -37.47 30.84 -59.87
N SER A 639 -38.11 30.71 -61.03
CA SER A 639 -37.98 29.69 -62.09
C SER A 639 -37.08 30.06 -63.28
N GLU A 640 -36.74 29.06 -64.12
CA GLU A 640 -36.54 29.24 -65.57
C GLU A 640 -37.05 28.01 -66.36
N ALA A 641 -37.19 28.08 -67.69
CA ALA A 641 -37.97 27.11 -68.50
C ALA A 641 -37.55 26.99 -69.98
N SER A 642 -37.85 25.86 -70.66
CA SER A 642 -37.99 25.69 -72.14
C SER A 642 -38.30 24.21 -72.52
N SER A 643 -38.76 23.78 -73.71
CA SER A 643 -39.84 24.19 -74.67
C SER A 643 -40.06 23.08 -75.74
N GLY A 644 -41.24 23.04 -76.39
CA GLY A 644 -41.54 22.26 -77.64
C GLY A 644 -42.44 21.03 -77.44
N THR A 645 -43.63 20.80 -78.04
CA THR A 645 -44.26 21.05 -79.38
C THR A 645 -43.84 20.04 -80.47
N GLY A 646 -44.73 19.44 -81.30
CA GLY A 646 -46.21 19.52 -81.46
C GLY A 646 -46.81 18.20 -82.01
N GLN A 647 -48.14 17.94 -81.99
CA GLN A 647 -49.19 18.31 -82.99
C GLN A 647 -49.08 17.59 -84.37
N SER A 648 -50.15 17.17 -85.10
CA SER A 648 -51.62 17.24 -84.89
C SER A 648 -52.42 16.31 -85.85
N SER A 649 -53.70 15.99 -85.51
CA SER A 649 -54.82 15.57 -86.43
C SER A 649 -54.65 14.24 -87.22
N GLY A 650 -55.64 13.57 -87.84
CA GLY A 650 -57.12 13.74 -88.01
C GLY A 650 -57.61 12.97 -89.29
N THR A 651 -58.89 12.67 -89.60
CA THR A 651 -60.19 12.78 -88.91
C THR A 651 -61.30 11.95 -89.65
N THR A 652 -62.37 11.49 -88.96
CA THR A 652 -63.77 11.21 -89.44
C THR A 652 -64.20 9.97 -90.28
N ALA A 653 -65.48 9.61 -90.07
CA ALA A 653 -66.46 8.93 -90.95
C ALA A 653 -66.60 7.39 -90.92
N ALA A 654 -67.78 6.89 -91.32
CA ALA A 654 -68.28 5.54 -91.06
C ALA A 654 -69.25 5.00 -92.14
N SER A 655 -69.45 3.68 -92.21
CA SER A 655 -70.67 3.01 -92.72
C SER A 655 -70.69 1.50 -92.39
N SER A 656 -71.83 0.85 -92.59
CA SER A 656 -72.08 -0.57 -92.25
C SER A 656 -71.78 -1.55 -93.39
N GLY A 657 -71.39 -2.78 -93.05
CA GLY A 657 -71.32 -3.92 -93.97
C GLY A 657 -71.65 -5.25 -93.25
N LYS A 658 -72.13 -6.26 -93.99
CA LYS A 658 -72.52 -7.58 -93.47
C LYS A 658 -71.79 -8.72 -94.21
N GLU A 659 -71.79 -9.88 -93.54
CA GLU A 659 -71.93 -11.25 -94.10
C GLU A 659 -70.67 -12.11 -94.33
N ALA A 660 -70.90 -13.43 -94.39
CA ALA A 660 -69.99 -14.51 -94.81
C ALA A 660 -68.80 -14.95 -93.90
N LYS A 661 -69.15 -15.47 -92.72
CA LYS A 661 -68.78 -16.83 -92.23
C LYS A 661 -67.37 -17.41 -92.55
N GLN A 662 -66.57 -17.65 -91.51
CA GLN A 662 -65.75 -18.86 -91.40
C GLN A 662 -65.82 -19.44 -89.98
N GLU A 663 -65.54 -20.74 -89.85
CA GLU A 663 -65.89 -21.59 -88.71
C GLU A 663 -64.64 -22.17 -88.06
N THR A 664 -64.39 -21.84 -86.79
CA THR A 664 -63.28 -22.38 -85.98
C THR A 664 -63.71 -22.53 -84.53
N THR A 665 -63.50 -23.72 -83.98
CA THR A 665 -63.76 -24.06 -82.57
C THR A 665 -62.73 -23.40 -81.65
N SER A 666 -63.19 -22.80 -80.54
CA SER A 666 -62.34 -22.33 -79.43
C SER A 666 -62.71 -23.01 -78.11
N GLU A 667 -61.77 -23.04 -77.18
CA GLU A 667 -61.76 -23.95 -76.03
C GLU A 667 -62.55 -23.45 -74.80
N GLY A 668 -62.67 -24.30 -73.79
CA GLY A 668 -63.59 -24.11 -72.66
C GLY A 668 -63.23 -22.94 -71.73
N SER A 669 -64.28 -22.25 -71.26
CA SER A 669 -64.20 -21.29 -70.15
C SER A 669 -63.93 -22.00 -68.82
N SER A 670 -63.23 -21.33 -67.90
CA SER A 670 -62.63 -21.92 -66.69
C SER A 670 -63.30 -21.51 -65.38
N ASP A 671 -64.57 -21.11 -65.39
CA ASP A 671 -65.27 -20.60 -64.20
C ASP A 671 -66.20 -21.65 -63.51
N PRO A 672 -66.01 -21.95 -62.20
CA PRO A 672 -66.85 -22.86 -61.40
C PRO A 672 -68.34 -22.44 -61.25
N GLY A 673 -69.27 -23.40 -61.30
CA GLY A 673 -70.72 -23.16 -61.14
C GLY A 673 -71.35 -23.70 -59.84
N PRO A 674 -72.47 -23.14 -59.34
CA PRO A 674 -72.95 -23.19 -57.93
C PRO A 674 -73.18 -24.55 -57.22
N CYS A 675 -73.09 -25.69 -57.90
CA CYS A 675 -73.25 -27.02 -57.31
C CYS A 675 -72.17 -28.00 -57.81
N GLN A 676 -70.90 -27.56 -57.83
CA GLN A 676 -69.79 -28.36 -58.36
C GLN A 676 -68.61 -28.53 -57.38
N ASP A 677 -68.10 -29.75 -57.31
CA ASP A 677 -66.79 -30.11 -56.79
C ASP A 677 -65.70 -29.79 -57.82
N CYS A 678 -65.17 -28.57 -57.80
CA CYS A 678 -63.91 -28.25 -58.49
C CYS A 678 -62.69 -28.74 -57.70
N TYR A 679 -61.56 -28.98 -58.36
CA TYR A 679 -60.29 -29.41 -57.77
C TYR A 679 -59.07 -28.99 -58.60
N CYS A 680 -57.94 -28.79 -57.92
CA CYS A 680 -56.66 -28.45 -58.55
C CYS A 680 -56.01 -29.66 -59.24
N GLY A 681 -55.55 -29.51 -60.47
CA GLY A 681 -54.86 -30.53 -61.26
C GLY A 681 -53.34 -30.56 -61.06
N PRO A 682 -52.64 -31.55 -61.66
CA PRO A 682 -51.18 -31.70 -61.58
C PRO A 682 -50.41 -31.01 -62.71
N LYS A 683 -51.08 -30.43 -63.72
CA LYS A 683 -50.43 -29.75 -64.84
C LYS A 683 -50.12 -28.30 -64.49
N VAL A 684 -48.90 -27.86 -64.80
CA VAL A 684 -48.44 -26.48 -64.64
C VAL A 684 -48.73 -25.68 -65.91
N ASP A 685 -49.32 -24.50 -65.76
CA ASP A 685 -49.50 -23.50 -66.80
C ASP A 685 -48.15 -22.81 -67.12
N PRO A 686 -47.74 -22.74 -68.40
CA PRO A 686 -46.42 -22.26 -68.78
C PRO A 686 -46.24 -20.74 -68.62
N THR A 687 -47.32 -19.97 -68.45
CA THR A 687 -47.30 -18.50 -68.36
C THR A 687 -47.24 -18.06 -66.90
N THR A 688 -48.16 -18.55 -66.07
CA THR A 688 -48.31 -18.23 -64.64
C THR A 688 -47.38 -19.02 -63.74
N LYS A 689 -46.85 -20.17 -64.20
CA LYS A 689 -46.06 -21.15 -63.42
C LYS A 689 -46.83 -21.81 -62.26
N LEU A 690 -48.17 -21.76 -62.30
CA LEU A 690 -49.09 -22.32 -61.32
C LEU A 690 -49.91 -23.47 -61.95
N ASN A 691 -50.69 -24.20 -61.16
CA ASN A 691 -51.44 -25.37 -61.66
C ASN A 691 -52.86 -25.03 -62.17
N ILE A 692 -53.41 -25.91 -63.02
CA ILE A 692 -54.71 -25.76 -63.73
C ILE A 692 -55.87 -26.49 -63.00
N ILE A 693 -57.13 -26.08 -63.18
CA ILE A 693 -58.33 -26.48 -62.38
C ILE A 693 -59.35 -27.34 -63.17
N ASN A 694 -60.02 -28.30 -62.51
CA ASN A 694 -60.98 -29.29 -63.09
C ASN A 694 -62.27 -29.44 -62.21
N CYS A 695 -63.47 -29.85 -62.72
CA CYS A 695 -64.72 -29.91 -61.90
C CYS A 695 -65.69 -31.13 -62.08
N LYS A 696 -66.54 -31.41 -61.07
CA LYS A 696 -67.57 -32.51 -60.91
C LYS A 696 -68.74 -32.09 -59.95
N PRO A 697 -69.72 -32.94 -59.51
CA PRO A 697 -70.78 -32.59 -58.50
C PRO A 697 -70.65 -33.26 -57.08
N LEU A 698 -71.44 -32.83 -56.07
CA LEU A 698 -71.24 -33.04 -54.59
C LEU A 698 -72.45 -33.62 -53.76
N VAL A 699 -72.22 -34.17 -52.55
CA VAL A 699 -73.19 -34.72 -51.54
C VAL A 699 -72.73 -34.46 -50.06
N CYS A 700 -73.63 -34.47 -49.05
CA CYS A 700 -73.42 -34.03 -47.64
C CYS A 700 -73.26 -35.15 -46.55
N ASN A 701 -72.83 -34.75 -45.32
CA ASN A 701 -72.68 -35.58 -44.08
C ASN A 701 -73.05 -34.76 -42.81
N THR A 702 -73.37 -35.38 -41.67
CA THR A 702 -74.02 -34.77 -40.49
C THR A 702 -73.39 -35.06 -39.10
N THR A 703 -72.21 -35.69 -39.02
CA THR A 703 -71.59 -36.08 -37.73
C THR A 703 -70.54 -35.06 -37.24
N CYS A 704 -70.49 -34.74 -35.94
CA CYS A 704 -69.55 -33.77 -35.33
C CYS A 704 -68.56 -34.39 -34.32
N SER A 705 -67.43 -33.71 -34.12
CA SER A 705 -66.36 -34.08 -33.19
C SER A 705 -66.66 -33.71 -31.73
N LYS A 706 -65.99 -34.37 -30.77
CA LYS A 706 -66.08 -34.01 -29.33
C LYS A 706 -65.78 -32.52 -29.12
N GLY A 707 -66.63 -31.83 -28.34
CA GLY A 707 -66.56 -30.38 -28.11
C GLY A 707 -67.33 -29.52 -29.15
N TYR A 708 -67.93 -30.15 -30.17
CA TYR A 708 -68.74 -29.51 -31.21
C TYR A 708 -70.10 -30.20 -31.39
N GLU A 709 -71.12 -29.46 -31.82
CA GLU A 709 -72.52 -29.90 -31.92
C GLU A 709 -73.13 -29.51 -33.29
N TYR A 710 -73.95 -30.38 -33.90
CA TYR A 710 -74.47 -30.16 -35.28
C TYR A 710 -75.69 -29.25 -35.31
N GLN A 711 -75.70 -28.27 -36.21
CA GLN A 711 -76.81 -27.32 -36.39
C GLN A 711 -77.11 -27.11 -37.88
N THR A 712 -78.39 -27.21 -38.26
CA THR A 712 -78.85 -27.05 -39.65
C THR A 712 -79.22 -25.60 -39.97
N SER A 713 -79.08 -25.22 -41.24
CA SER A 713 -79.40 -23.89 -41.78
C SER A 713 -80.19 -24.05 -43.09
N HIS A 714 -81.12 -23.15 -43.38
CA HIS A 714 -82.02 -23.27 -44.54
C HIS A 714 -81.40 -22.82 -45.88
N ASP A 715 -80.37 -21.96 -45.84
CA ASP A 715 -79.85 -21.29 -47.04
C ASP A 715 -78.52 -21.89 -47.56
N LYS A 716 -78.21 -23.13 -47.19
CA LYS A 716 -76.96 -23.84 -47.57
C LYS A 716 -77.22 -25.32 -47.86
N CYS A 717 -76.43 -25.89 -48.76
CA CYS A 717 -76.60 -27.28 -49.22
C CYS A 717 -76.38 -28.33 -48.11
N CYS A 718 -75.54 -28.04 -47.11
CA CYS A 718 -75.33 -28.87 -45.92
C CYS A 718 -75.36 -27.99 -44.63
N GLY A 719 -75.60 -28.61 -43.47
CA GLY A 719 -75.51 -27.95 -42.15
C GLY A 719 -74.08 -27.93 -41.58
N THR A 720 -73.90 -27.42 -40.35
CA THR A 720 -72.59 -27.07 -39.78
C THR A 720 -72.45 -27.43 -38.30
N CYS A 721 -71.27 -27.90 -37.89
CA CYS A 721 -70.91 -28.09 -36.47
C CYS A 721 -70.48 -26.78 -35.81
N VAL A 722 -70.89 -26.54 -34.56
CA VAL A 722 -70.57 -25.33 -33.76
C VAL A 722 -69.87 -25.73 -32.45
N GLN A 723 -68.82 -24.98 -32.05
CA GLN A 723 -68.01 -25.28 -30.86
C GLN A 723 -68.70 -24.88 -29.56
N LYS A 724 -68.47 -25.64 -28.47
CA LYS A 724 -69.03 -25.37 -27.13
C LYS A 724 -68.00 -25.29 -25.99
N SER A 725 -66.84 -25.93 -26.13
CA SER A 725 -65.79 -25.95 -25.11
C SER A 725 -64.40 -25.66 -25.69
N CYS A 726 -63.44 -25.27 -24.84
CA CYS A 726 -62.04 -25.22 -25.25
C CYS A 726 -61.46 -26.62 -25.37
N ILE A 727 -60.49 -26.79 -26.27
CA ILE A 727 -59.80 -28.06 -26.50
C ILE A 727 -58.29 -27.79 -26.47
N PHE A 728 -57.58 -28.44 -25.56
CA PHE A 728 -56.13 -28.34 -25.39
C PHE A 728 -55.52 -29.74 -25.51
N THR A 729 -54.43 -29.89 -26.25
CA THR A 729 -53.75 -31.19 -26.40
C THR A 729 -52.35 -31.07 -25.79
N THR A 730 -52.03 -31.97 -24.86
CA THR A 730 -50.73 -32.03 -24.18
C THR A 730 -49.61 -32.49 -25.14
N PRO A 731 -48.32 -32.33 -24.77
CA PRO A 731 -47.20 -32.89 -25.53
C PRO A 731 -47.32 -34.40 -25.78
N ASP A 732 -47.90 -35.13 -24.82
CA ASP A 732 -48.21 -36.57 -24.87
C ASP A 732 -49.38 -36.92 -25.82
N ASN A 733 -49.85 -35.94 -26.61
CA ASN A 733 -50.94 -36.07 -27.58
C ASN A 733 -52.29 -36.48 -26.96
N THR A 734 -52.50 -36.22 -25.66
CA THR A 734 -53.80 -36.43 -24.99
C THR A 734 -54.63 -35.15 -25.01
N THR A 735 -55.81 -35.23 -25.64
CA THR A 735 -56.73 -34.10 -25.81
C THR A 735 -57.62 -33.92 -24.59
N GLN A 736 -57.39 -32.84 -23.85
CA GLN A 736 -58.21 -32.36 -22.74
C GLN A 736 -59.27 -31.37 -23.22
N VAL A 737 -60.47 -31.46 -22.66
CA VAL A 737 -61.56 -30.51 -22.91
C VAL A 737 -61.70 -29.63 -21.68
N ILE A 738 -61.48 -28.32 -21.84
CA ILE A 738 -61.59 -27.35 -20.75
C ILE A 738 -62.90 -26.60 -20.94
N GLU A 739 -63.77 -26.66 -19.94
CA GLU A 739 -65.04 -25.93 -19.97
C GLU A 739 -64.83 -24.43 -19.77
N VAL A 740 -65.76 -23.63 -20.29
CA VAL A 740 -65.70 -22.17 -20.25
C VAL A 740 -65.64 -21.67 -18.80
N ASN A 741 -64.69 -20.77 -18.56
CA ASN A 741 -64.28 -20.17 -17.28
C ASN A 741 -63.58 -21.12 -16.28
N ASN A 742 -63.26 -22.36 -16.67
CA ASN A 742 -62.40 -23.26 -15.88
C ASN A 742 -60.93 -23.16 -16.30
N THR A 743 -60.04 -23.56 -15.39
CA THR A 743 -58.58 -23.60 -15.56
C THR A 743 -58.05 -25.02 -15.61
N PHE A 744 -56.92 -25.21 -16.29
CA PHE A 744 -56.17 -26.46 -16.36
C PHE A 744 -54.68 -26.17 -16.13
N VAL A 745 -54.03 -26.98 -15.29
CA VAL A 745 -52.58 -26.94 -15.05
C VAL A 745 -52.01 -28.28 -15.53
N PRO A 746 -51.05 -28.31 -16.47
CA PRO A 746 -50.41 -29.55 -16.89
C PRO A 746 -49.68 -30.22 -15.71
N SER A 747 -49.57 -31.55 -15.75
CA SER A 747 -48.78 -32.31 -14.77
C SER A 747 -47.28 -31.99 -14.85
N ASP A 748 -46.84 -31.50 -16.01
CA ASP A 748 -45.47 -31.57 -16.51
C ASP A 748 -44.72 -30.23 -16.40
N ASP A 749 -45.44 -29.11 -16.54
CA ASP A 749 -44.97 -27.75 -16.27
C ASP A 749 -45.99 -27.02 -15.39
N LYS A 750 -45.76 -27.05 -14.07
CA LYS A 750 -46.60 -26.41 -13.05
C LYS A 750 -46.46 -24.89 -13.01
N CYS A 751 -45.53 -24.31 -13.77
CA CYS A 751 -45.40 -22.86 -13.91
C CYS A 751 -46.32 -22.27 -14.98
N VAL A 752 -47.13 -23.09 -15.65
CA VAL A 752 -48.04 -22.67 -16.73
C VAL A 752 -49.47 -23.04 -16.39
N VAL A 753 -50.38 -22.07 -16.48
CA VAL A 753 -51.82 -22.24 -16.27
C VAL A 753 -52.56 -21.89 -17.56
N TYR A 754 -53.48 -22.75 -17.99
CA TYR A 754 -54.34 -22.53 -19.15
C TYR A 754 -55.77 -22.29 -18.70
N THR A 755 -56.29 -21.07 -18.93
CA THR A 755 -57.69 -20.71 -18.67
C THR A 755 -58.50 -20.82 -19.94
N CYS A 756 -59.69 -21.44 -19.92
CA CYS A 756 -60.65 -21.32 -21.01
C CYS A 756 -61.53 -20.07 -20.79
N GLU A 757 -61.32 -19.00 -21.55
CA GLU A 757 -62.15 -17.79 -21.48
C GLU A 757 -63.10 -17.75 -22.69
N ASN A 758 -64.33 -17.28 -22.49
CA ASN A 758 -65.26 -17.06 -23.62
C ASN A 758 -65.05 -15.66 -24.19
N ILE A 759 -64.35 -15.59 -25.32
CA ILE A 759 -63.99 -14.32 -25.97
C ILE A 759 -64.84 -14.21 -27.24
N ASN A 760 -65.69 -13.17 -27.29
CA ASN A 760 -66.59 -12.88 -28.41
C ASN A 760 -67.51 -14.05 -28.83
N GLY A 761 -67.90 -14.90 -27.87
CA GLY A 761 -68.80 -16.03 -28.11
C GLY A 761 -68.11 -17.32 -28.55
N GLN A 762 -66.78 -17.35 -28.61
CA GLN A 762 -66.00 -18.58 -28.82
C GLN A 762 -65.19 -18.94 -27.56
N PRO A 763 -65.12 -20.23 -27.18
CA PRO A 763 -64.19 -20.70 -26.14
C PRO A 763 -62.73 -20.60 -26.64
N VAL A 764 -61.89 -19.86 -25.92
CA VAL A 764 -60.47 -19.65 -26.25
C VAL A 764 -59.58 -20.00 -25.04
N THR A 765 -58.57 -20.84 -25.26
CA THR A 765 -57.54 -21.13 -24.25
C THR A 765 -56.51 -20.00 -24.16
N LYS A 766 -56.20 -19.57 -22.95
CA LYS A 766 -55.28 -18.47 -22.64
C LYS A 766 -54.22 -18.95 -21.66
N GLU A 767 -52.96 -18.87 -22.07
CA GLU A 767 -51.80 -19.27 -21.28
C GLU A 767 -51.36 -18.16 -20.31
N THR A 768 -50.98 -18.51 -19.10
CA THR A 768 -50.29 -17.63 -18.15
C THR A 768 -49.09 -18.37 -17.55
N LYS A 769 -47.89 -17.79 -17.69
CA LYS A 769 -46.62 -18.41 -17.26
C LYS A 769 -45.91 -17.57 -16.20
N SER A 770 -45.43 -18.22 -15.14
CA SER A 770 -44.72 -17.59 -14.02
C SER A 770 -43.20 -17.61 -14.20
N ASN A 771 -42.51 -16.54 -13.79
CA ASN A 771 -41.05 -16.41 -13.83
C ASN A 771 -40.44 -16.57 -12.44
N CYS A 772 -39.38 -17.38 -12.31
CA CYS A 772 -38.72 -17.69 -11.04
C CYS A 772 -37.31 -17.06 -10.93
N PRO A 773 -36.84 -16.70 -9.71
CA PRO A 773 -35.44 -16.37 -9.46
C PRO A 773 -34.48 -17.56 -9.67
N HIS A 774 -33.18 -17.29 -9.78
CA HIS A 774 -32.14 -18.30 -9.91
C HIS A 774 -31.99 -19.13 -8.61
N PHE A 775 -31.93 -20.45 -8.72
CA PHE A 775 -31.95 -21.39 -7.59
C PHE A 775 -30.85 -22.45 -7.73
N ASN A 776 -30.06 -22.65 -6.66
CA ASN A 776 -29.02 -23.67 -6.57
C ASN A 776 -29.32 -24.61 -5.38
N PRO A 777 -29.54 -25.93 -5.59
CA PRO A 777 -29.84 -26.86 -4.50
C PRO A 777 -28.75 -27.00 -3.45
N LEU A 778 -27.48 -26.71 -3.78
CA LEU A 778 -26.34 -26.90 -2.88
C LEU A 778 -26.23 -25.82 -1.78
N ASP A 779 -26.88 -24.67 -1.97
CA ASP A 779 -26.81 -23.53 -1.05
C ASP A 779 -27.95 -23.54 -0.02
N CYS A 780 -28.72 -24.63 0.07
CA CYS A 780 -29.95 -24.76 0.87
C CYS A 780 -29.74 -25.50 2.20
N GLU A 781 -30.58 -25.22 3.20
CA GLU A 781 -30.77 -26.12 4.35
C GLU A 781 -31.56 -27.36 3.88
N PRO A 782 -31.02 -28.60 3.99
CA PRO A 782 -31.70 -29.79 3.49
C PRO A 782 -33.04 -30.03 4.19
N GLY A 783 -34.12 -30.17 3.42
CA GLY A 783 -35.50 -30.25 3.92
C GLY A 783 -36.21 -28.89 4.04
N THR A 784 -35.56 -27.78 3.65
CA THR A 784 -36.18 -26.44 3.59
C THR A 784 -36.50 -25.98 2.16
N GLU A 785 -36.38 -26.86 1.17
CA GLU A 785 -36.64 -26.59 -0.25
C GLU A 785 -38.15 -26.41 -0.54
N THR A 786 -38.71 -25.32 -0.03
CA THR A 786 -40.10 -24.91 -0.27
C THR A 786 -40.30 -24.53 -1.73
N THR A 787 -40.98 -25.41 -2.47
CA THR A 787 -41.65 -24.98 -3.70
C THR A 787 -42.84 -24.11 -3.31
N ASP A 788 -43.19 -23.11 -4.13
CA ASP A 788 -44.34 -22.24 -3.87
C ASP A 788 -45.67 -23.01 -3.80
N ALA A 789 -46.73 -22.33 -3.33
CA ALA A 789 -48.06 -22.93 -3.13
C ALA A 789 -48.71 -23.49 -4.41
N ASN A 790 -48.20 -23.12 -5.59
CA ASN A 790 -48.66 -23.60 -6.89
C ASN A 790 -47.80 -24.77 -7.43
N GLY A 791 -46.68 -25.08 -6.76
CA GLY A 791 -45.73 -26.11 -7.18
C GLY A 791 -44.81 -25.68 -8.32
N CYS A 792 -44.65 -24.37 -8.55
CA CYS A 792 -43.86 -23.80 -9.65
C CYS A 792 -42.42 -23.46 -9.24
N CYS A 793 -42.21 -22.32 -8.57
CA CYS A 793 -40.89 -21.83 -8.25
C CYS A 793 -40.33 -22.54 -7.01
N LYS A 794 -39.11 -23.06 -7.12
CA LYS A 794 -38.35 -23.54 -5.97
C LYS A 794 -37.67 -22.38 -5.28
N SER A 795 -37.88 -22.32 -3.98
CA SER A 795 -37.09 -21.53 -3.04
C SER A 795 -36.52 -22.47 -1.99
N CYS A 796 -35.57 -21.98 -1.19
CA CYS A 796 -35.18 -22.63 0.04
C CYS A 796 -34.78 -21.58 1.06
N LYS A 797 -34.68 -21.98 2.33
CA LYS A 797 -33.90 -21.20 3.28
C LYS A 797 -32.43 -21.40 2.91
N ILE A 798 -31.83 -20.38 2.28
CA ILE A 798 -30.40 -20.35 1.99
C ILE A 798 -29.67 -20.64 3.30
N ARG A 799 -28.75 -21.60 3.27
CA ARG A 799 -28.07 -22.07 4.47
C ARG A 799 -27.13 -21.00 4.97
N SER A 800 -27.59 -20.28 5.98
CA SER A 800 -26.80 -19.41 6.83
C SER A 800 -25.82 -20.25 7.68
N VAL A 801 -24.86 -20.89 7.00
CA VAL A 801 -23.75 -21.62 7.62
C VAL A 801 -22.98 -20.61 8.45
N CYS A 802 -23.05 -20.72 9.76
CA CYS A 802 -22.19 -19.99 10.66
C CYS A 802 -21.80 -20.97 11.76
N GLU A 803 -20.74 -21.72 11.50
CA GLU A 803 -20.36 -22.93 12.23
C GLU A 803 -19.00 -22.70 12.93
N VAL A 804 -18.81 -23.37 14.07
CA VAL A 804 -17.58 -23.28 14.88
C VAL A 804 -16.48 -24.09 14.19
N GLN A 805 -15.42 -23.43 13.74
CA GLN A 805 -14.18 -24.08 13.35
C GLN A 805 -13.30 -24.29 14.57
N ASN A 806 -12.48 -25.35 14.55
CA ASN A 806 -11.52 -25.68 15.61
C ASN A 806 -10.11 -25.81 15.05
N GLU A 807 -9.17 -25.06 15.61
CA GLU A 807 -7.75 -25.08 15.25
C GLU A 807 -6.91 -25.36 16.51
N PRO A 808 -6.00 -26.34 16.50
CA PRO A 808 -5.19 -26.66 17.67
C PRO A 808 -4.02 -25.66 17.80
N THR A 809 -4.09 -24.78 18.79
CA THR A 809 -3.13 -23.69 19.00
C THR A 809 -2.48 -23.81 20.38
N VAL A 810 -1.18 -23.53 20.49
CA VAL A 810 -0.53 -23.35 21.81
C VAL A 810 -0.87 -21.96 22.32
N ILE A 811 -1.42 -21.85 23.53
CA ILE A 811 -1.69 -20.55 24.15
C ILE A 811 -0.43 -20.08 24.86
N GLU A 812 -0.05 -18.83 24.62
CA GLU A 812 1.11 -18.17 25.21
C GLU A 812 0.70 -16.82 25.78
N VAL A 813 0.91 -16.63 27.09
CA VAL A 813 0.57 -15.41 27.82
C VAL A 813 1.69 -15.13 28.82
N ASN A 814 2.20 -13.90 28.84
CA ASN A 814 3.30 -13.46 29.72
C ASN A 814 4.58 -14.34 29.65
N GLY A 815 4.81 -15.04 28.53
CA GLY A 815 5.93 -15.97 28.34
C GLY A 815 5.68 -17.41 28.84
N CYS A 816 4.52 -17.69 29.44
CA CYS A 816 4.10 -19.02 29.84
C CYS A 816 3.29 -19.68 28.72
N LYS A 817 3.52 -20.98 28.44
CA LYS A 817 2.92 -21.69 27.29
C LYS A 817 2.13 -22.92 27.71
N SER A 818 1.03 -23.23 27.02
CA SER A 818 0.26 -24.45 27.29
C SER A 818 1.07 -25.70 26.93
N ALA A 819 1.22 -26.64 27.86
CA ALA A 819 2.08 -27.83 27.67
C ALA A 819 1.63 -28.77 26.55
N GLN A 820 0.39 -28.62 26.07
CA GLN A 820 -0.13 -29.21 24.84
C GLN A 820 -0.90 -28.13 24.06
N PRO A 821 -1.06 -28.25 22.72
CA PRO A 821 -1.98 -27.41 21.96
C PRO A 821 -3.41 -27.60 22.47
N VAL A 822 -4.15 -26.49 22.58
CA VAL A 822 -5.57 -26.49 22.93
C VAL A 822 -6.41 -26.06 21.73
N ASN A 823 -7.63 -26.58 21.62
CA ASN A 823 -8.51 -26.24 20.50
C ASN A 823 -9.02 -24.81 20.65
N MET A 824 -8.37 -23.87 19.95
CA MET A 824 -8.90 -22.55 19.70
C MET A 824 -10.08 -22.67 18.74
N THR A 825 -11.11 -21.85 18.93
CA THR A 825 -12.39 -22.00 18.23
C THR A 825 -12.90 -20.65 17.75
N SER A 826 -13.35 -20.60 16.49
CA SER A 826 -13.76 -19.37 15.82
C SER A 826 -15.02 -19.59 14.97
N CYS A 827 -15.73 -18.51 14.67
CA CYS A 827 -16.91 -18.56 13.80
C CYS A 827 -16.53 -18.35 12.34
N SER A 828 -17.06 -19.19 11.45
CA SER A 828 -16.88 -19.02 10.00
C SER A 828 -18.15 -19.38 9.22
N GLY A 829 -18.29 -18.76 8.05
CA GLY A 829 -19.31 -19.11 7.06
C GLY A 829 -20.03 -17.89 6.48
N HIS A 830 -21.24 -18.09 5.95
CA HIS A 830 -22.00 -17.10 5.20
C HIS A 830 -23.31 -16.73 5.90
N CYS A 831 -23.66 -15.43 5.86
CA CYS A 831 -24.84 -14.86 6.50
C CYS A 831 -25.57 -13.89 5.58
N GLY A 832 -26.91 -13.91 5.63
CA GLY A 832 -27.78 -13.25 4.67
C GLY A 832 -27.80 -11.72 4.75
N SER A 833 -26.88 -11.07 4.05
CA SER A 833 -26.85 -9.61 3.89
C SER A 833 -27.57 -9.16 2.61
N SER A 834 -28.31 -8.04 2.67
CA SER A 834 -29.12 -7.52 1.55
C SER A 834 -29.11 -6.00 1.45
N SER A 835 -29.40 -5.48 0.25
CA SER A 835 -29.42 -4.05 -0.07
C SER A 835 -30.52 -3.75 -1.09
N ILE A 836 -31.61 -3.13 -0.65
CA ILE A 836 -32.85 -2.94 -1.42
C ILE A 836 -33.13 -1.45 -1.60
N TYR A 837 -33.45 -1.01 -2.82
CA TYR A 837 -33.82 0.38 -3.07
C TYR A 837 -35.24 0.67 -2.55
N SER A 838 -35.34 1.59 -1.58
CA SER A 838 -36.64 2.07 -1.08
C SER A 838 -37.00 3.39 -1.76
N ALA A 839 -37.95 3.33 -2.69
CA ALA A 839 -38.46 4.51 -3.40
C ALA A 839 -39.06 5.54 -2.44
N ALA A 840 -39.73 5.09 -1.36
CA ALA A 840 -40.29 5.96 -0.33
C ALA A 840 -39.23 6.70 0.50
N ALA A 841 -38.00 6.17 0.59
CA ALA A 841 -36.87 6.81 1.27
C ALA A 841 -35.87 7.48 0.29
N ASN A 842 -36.09 7.36 -1.02
CA ASN A 842 -35.17 7.73 -2.10
C ASN A 842 -33.71 7.27 -1.84
N LYS A 843 -33.55 6.05 -1.28
CA LYS A 843 -32.26 5.52 -0.84
C LYS A 843 -32.31 3.99 -0.77
N PHE A 844 -31.15 3.36 -0.95
CA PHE A 844 -30.95 1.97 -0.55
C PHE A 844 -31.05 1.81 0.97
N MET A 845 -31.86 0.84 1.39
CA MET A 845 -31.91 0.29 2.73
C MET A 845 -31.04 -0.98 2.75
N HIS A 846 -30.16 -1.08 3.75
CA HIS A 846 -29.23 -2.20 3.88
C HIS A 846 -29.54 -2.96 5.17
N GLN A 847 -29.56 -4.29 5.09
CA GLN A 847 -29.61 -5.19 6.25
C GLN A 847 -28.39 -6.10 6.16
N CYS A 848 -27.39 -5.86 7.02
CA CYS A 848 -26.20 -6.71 7.11
C CYS A 848 -26.42 -7.76 8.22
N GLU A 849 -26.08 -9.01 7.92
CA GLU A 849 -26.00 -10.11 8.90
C GLU A 849 -24.61 -10.74 8.79
N CYS A 850 -23.94 -10.86 9.94
CA CYS A 850 -22.56 -11.31 10.06
C CYS A 850 -22.49 -12.59 10.90
N CYS A 851 -21.56 -13.49 10.57
CA CYS A 851 -21.32 -14.69 11.38
C CYS A 851 -20.56 -14.28 12.65
N GLN A 852 -21.15 -14.53 13.82
CA GLN A 852 -20.65 -14.09 15.13
C GLN A 852 -20.87 -15.16 16.21
N GLU A 853 -20.09 -15.09 17.27
CA GLU A 853 -20.21 -15.95 18.45
C GLU A 853 -21.50 -15.63 19.23
N THR A 854 -22.31 -16.67 19.50
CA THR A 854 -23.54 -16.55 20.30
C THR A 854 -23.38 -17.06 21.70
N SER A 855 -22.48 -18.02 21.90
CA SER A 855 -22.05 -18.43 23.23
C SER A 855 -20.57 -18.77 23.23
N THR A 856 -19.88 -18.26 24.25
CA THR A 856 -18.50 -18.57 24.57
C THR A 856 -18.46 -19.27 25.93
N SER A 857 -17.41 -20.04 26.18
CA SER A 857 -17.06 -20.47 27.54
C SER A 857 -15.61 -20.17 27.85
N GLN A 858 -15.37 -19.81 29.10
CA GLN A 858 -14.02 -19.63 29.61
C GLN A 858 -13.48 -21.01 30.02
N LYS A 859 -12.51 -21.53 29.28
CA LYS A 859 -11.75 -22.73 29.62
C LYS A 859 -10.47 -22.33 30.33
N GLN A 860 -10.02 -23.17 31.25
CA GLN A 860 -8.68 -23.05 31.82
C GLN A 860 -7.71 -23.99 31.13
N VAL A 861 -6.47 -23.53 31.00
CA VAL A 861 -5.31 -24.35 30.65
C VAL A 861 -4.16 -23.99 31.59
N GLU A 862 -3.43 -25.01 32.03
CA GLU A 862 -2.20 -24.82 32.79
C GLU A 862 -1.12 -24.35 31.81
N LEU A 863 -0.70 -23.09 31.93
CA LEU A 863 0.48 -22.58 31.25
C LEU A 863 1.70 -22.92 32.11
N VAL A 864 2.71 -23.52 31.47
CA VAL A 864 4.03 -23.75 32.09
C VAL A 864 4.92 -22.57 31.71
N CYS A 865 5.40 -21.88 32.72
CA CYS A 865 6.30 -20.74 32.60
C CYS A 865 7.77 -21.21 32.50
N ALA A 866 8.67 -20.36 32.01
CA ALA A 866 10.08 -20.70 31.80
C ALA A 866 10.85 -21.01 33.11
N ASP A 867 10.34 -20.55 34.26
CA ASP A 867 10.83 -20.86 35.61
C ASP A 867 10.31 -22.21 36.17
N GLY A 868 9.48 -22.92 35.40
CA GLY A 868 8.81 -24.15 35.81
C GLY A 868 7.56 -23.94 36.67
N SER A 869 7.15 -22.69 36.93
CA SER A 869 5.86 -22.39 37.56
C SER A 869 4.69 -22.70 36.63
N LYS A 870 3.50 -22.86 37.23
CA LYS A 870 2.27 -23.30 36.57
C LYS A 870 1.16 -22.30 36.86
N GLU A 871 0.73 -21.55 35.85
CA GLU A 871 -0.36 -20.57 35.97
C GLU A 871 -1.63 -21.07 35.26
N GLN A 872 -2.78 -20.98 35.93
CA GLN A 872 -4.08 -21.34 35.35
C GLN A 872 -4.65 -20.20 34.49
N HIS A 873 -4.21 -20.12 33.22
CA HIS A 873 -4.75 -19.13 32.30
C HIS A 873 -6.16 -19.49 31.82
N SER A 874 -7.01 -18.49 31.70
CA SER A 874 -8.46 -18.65 31.49
C SER A 874 -8.90 -18.03 30.15
N TYR A 875 -8.82 -18.82 29.08
CA TYR A 875 -9.07 -18.40 27.69
C TYR A 875 -10.53 -18.63 27.26
N MET A 876 -11.01 -17.82 26.32
CA MET A 876 -12.37 -17.90 25.80
C MET A 876 -12.40 -18.78 24.55
N VAL A 877 -13.23 -19.83 24.56
CA VAL A 877 -13.59 -20.61 23.37
C VAL A 877 -15.01 -20.29 22.93
N VAL A 878 -15.26 -20.33 21.62
CA VAL A 878 -16.60 -20.24 21.07
C VAL A 878 -17.26 -21.62 21.13
N ASN A 879 -18.41 -21.69 21.80
CA ASN A 879 -19.21 -22.92 21.91
C ASN A 879 -20.27 -23.00 20.80
N ALA A 880 -20.80 -21.85 20.37
CA ALA A 880 -21.75 -21.75 19.28
C ALA A 880 -21.63 -20.42 18.54
N CYS A 881 -21.94 -20.46 17.25
CA CYS A 881 -21.97 -19.33 16.34
C CYS A 881 -23.38 -19.17 15.76
N SER A 882 -23.75 -17.96 15.33
CA SER A 882 -24.89 -17.76 14.42
C SER A 882 -24.73 -16.48 13.60
N CYS A 883 -25.59 -16.34 12.59
CA CYS A 883 -25.76 -15.06 11.91
C CYS A 883 -26.49 -14.07 12.82
N SER A 884 -25.89 -12.89 12.98
CA SER A 884 -26.36 -11.80 13.84
C SER A 884 -26.46 -10.50 13.03
N LYS A 885 -27.52 -9.72 13.26
CA LYS A 885 -27.75 -8.45 12.55
C LYS A 885 -26.73 -7.40 12.99
N SER A 886 -26.13 -6.71 12.04
CA SER A 886 -25.08 -5.72 12.24
C SER A 886 -25.34 -4.45 11.43
N GLU A 887 -24.89 -3.29 11.92
CA GLU A 887 -25.04 -2.03 11.20
C GLU A 887 -23.97 -1.87 10.11
N CYS A 888 -24.41 -1.69 8.86
CA CYS A 888 -23.53 -1.53 7.71
C CYS A 888 -22.76 -0.18 7.78
N VAL A 889 -21.51 -0.21 8.24
CA VAL A 889 -20.71 1.01 8.53
C VAL A 889 -20.41 1.83 7.27
N THR A 890 -21.04 3.00 7.14
CA THR A 890 -20.76 3.94 6.03
C THR A 890 -19.54 4.82 6.32
N SER A 891 -18.44 4.57 5.61
CA SER A 891 -17.17 5.29 5.76
C SER A 891 -17.22 6.72 5.19
N LYS A 892 -17.64 7.69 6.00
CA LYS A 892 -17.47 9.11 5.68
C LYS A 892 -16.03 9.57 5.94
N PRO A 893 -15.38 10.33 5.03
CA PRO A 893 -14.07 10.93 5.30
C PRO A 893 -14.14 11.89 6.49
N GLN A 894 -13.45 11.56 7.59
CA GLN A 894 -13.36 12.46 8.74
C GLN A 894 -12.48 13.67 8.39
N ARG A 895 -13.12 14.81 8.11
CA ARG A 895 -12.47 16.12 8.23
C ARG A 895 -12.04 16.32 9.68
N ARG A 896 -10.76 16.09 10.00
CA ARG A 896 -10.15 16.47 11.27
C ARG A 896 -10.37 17.97 11.51
N ARG A 897 -11.30 18.32 12.41
CA ARG A 897 -11.29 19.65 13.05
C ARG A 897 -10.04 19.71 13.93
N ARG A 898 -9.22 20.75 13.75
CA ARG A 898 -8.20 21.09 14.75
C ARG A 898 -8.89 21.49 16.04
N ARG A 899 -8.34 21.03 17.17
CA ARG A 899 -8.44 21.67 18.47
C ARG A 899 -7.13 21.44 19.20
#